data_AF-A0A922JW35-F1
#
_entry.id   AF-A0A922JW35-F1
#
_cell.length_a   1.000
_cell.length_b   1.000
_cell.length_c   1.000
_cell.angle_alpha   90.00
_cell.angle_beta   90.00
_cell.angle_gamma   90.00
#
_symmetry.space_group_name_H-M   'P 1'
#
loop_
_entity.id
_entity.type
_entity.pdbx_description
1 polymer ?
#
loop_
_entity_poly.entity_id
_entity_poly.type
_entity_poly.pdbx_seq_one_letter_code
_entity_poly.pdbx_strand_id
1 'polypeptide(L)'
;MSQLRELSLGGNNFDGNISASIGRLTELRKLVIISCPLTGSFPPEIGNLSNLEELSLASNSKIVSTFPSEFGKLKKLKFLWMAETNLIGEIPNTIGKMEALEKLDLSKNSLTGKIPKNLFMPKNLRIVYLHMNKLSGEIPPVVKAFNLDVVDLSENKLTGTIPDDFGKLINLTGLALFLNQLSGKIPDSIGRLPRLINLRLFNNNFSGSLPPELGRYSMLETLWVSTNRLTGQLPEHLCDNGKLVEVIASENQLVGELPKSFGNCNSLELVKIYRNNFSGNIPSGLWTSLNLKMLMLNDNSFTGELPERLAWNLSQLEMNNNRFSGKIPQGVSSSRNLLVLKASNNLFNGMIPQDLSHLTTLLLDRNQLSGSIPLDINSWKSLNTLNLSRNAISGQIPEELGSLPSLTELDLSENQLSGLIPSKLGLLKLTSLNLSSNHLTGNIPSKFENDAYAHSFLNNPGLCANRPSRSLNLKTCNSRLQNSSQTSYKLIAWIIGLVVAVLLGLFISFFVIRNHKKGKHRLHLTWKLVSFQQLNFTESDILSGLTANNLIGSGGSGQVYRVVINHSGDIVAVKKIWNNRKLEEKLEKEFLAEVKILSSIRHANIVKLLCYISSDNSKLLVYKYLDNHSLDRWLHRKSRATTFSSSVNHVVLDWPKRLRIAVGAAQGLSYMHHDCSPPIVHRDVKSSNILLDLDFNAQIADFGLAKILIKEGEPATMSAVAGSFGYIAPEYARTTRINEKIDVYSFGVILLELTTGRKANDGDEHSSLAEWALRHIQDGKPIGDILDEEVKEPCHLNEMCHVFRLGLYCTSTQPSTRPSMKEVLTVLLQCSQPIKNREKNATTTMFLPS
;
A
#
# COMPACT_ATOMS: atom_id res chain seq x y z
N MET A 1 -40.50 19.39 36.19
CA MET A 1 -39.94 18.17 35.55
C MET A 1 -39.47 17.11 36.57
N SER A 2 -39.84 17.19 37.86
CA SER A 2 -39.33 16.27 38.90
C SER A 2 -39.77 14.81 38.75
N GLN A 3 -40.83 14.53 37.98
CA GLN A 3 -41.31 13.18 37.67
C GLN A 3 -40.81 12.64 36.32
N LEU A 4 -39.93 13.36 35.62
CA LEU A 4 -39.46 12.97 34.30
C LEU A 4 -38.63 11.69 34.40
N ARG A 5 -39.01 10.65 33.63
CA ARG A 5 -38.35 9.35 33.61
C ARG A 5 -37.46 9.13 32.41
N GLU A 6 -37.75 9.79 31.30
CA GLU A 6 -36.98 9.65 30.06
C GLU A 6 -36.74 11.02 29.45
N LEU A 7 -35.50 11.25 29.05
CA LEU A 7 -35.09 12.45 28.34
C LEU A 7 -34.23 12.04 27.15
N SER A 8 -34.72 12.32 25.93
CA SER A 8 -34.01 12.07 24.69
C SER A 8 -33.90 13.35 23.88
N LEU A 9 -32.67 13.77 23.64
CA LEU A 9 -32.32 15.02 22.97
C LEU A 9 -31.47 14.80 21.72
N GLY A 10 -31.19 13.55 21.34
CA GLY A 10 -30.24 13.23 20.27
C GLY A 10 -30.67 13.70 18.87
N GLY A 11 -29.68 13.95 18.01
CA GLY A 11 -29.87 14.37 16.61
C GLY A 11 -30.35 15.81 16.43
N ASN A 12 -30.25 16.63 17.48
CA ASN A 12 -30.63 18.05 17.47
C ASN A 12 -29.40 18.96 17.47
N ASN A 13 -29.61 20.24 17.13
CA ASN A 13 -28.57 21.26 17.10
C ASN A 13 -28.39 21.98 18.45
N PHE A 14 -28.54 21.26 19.58
CA PHE A 14 -28.33 21.82 20.92
C PHE A 14 -26.84 22.12 21.15
N ASP A 15 -26.51 23.38 21.43
CA ASP A 15 -25.16 23.86 21.67
C ASP A 15 -24.91 24.20 23.16
N GLY A 16 -23.67 24.58 23.47
CA GLY A 16 -23.24 24.86 24.84
C GLY A 16 -23.02 23.61 25.69
N ASN A 17 -22.93 23.80 27.01
CA ASN A 17 -22.61 22.74 27.96
C ASN A 17 -23.87 22.01 28.44
N ILE A 18 -23.73 20.72 28.76
CA ILE A 18 -24.75 19.99 29.51
C ILE A 18 -24.81 20.58 30.93
N SER A 19 -25.96 21.14 31.31
CA SER A 19 -26.14 21.77 32.63
C SER A 19 -26.05 20.75 33.78
N ALA A 20 -25.30 21.10 34.83
CA ALA A 20 -25.23 20.33 36.08
C ALA A 20 -26.60 20.13 36.75
N SER A 21 -27.59 20.99 36.45
CA SER A 21 -28.96 20.82 36.95
C SER A 21 -29.64 19.52 36.50
N ILE A 22 -29.13 18.85 35.47
CA ILE A 22 -29.60 17.52 35.04
C ILE A 22 -29.60 16.52 36.21
N GLY A 23 -28.64 16.63 37.14
CA GLY A 23 -28.54 15.77 38.31
C GLY A 23 -29.68 15.92 39.33
N ARG A 24 -30.57 16.92 39.18
CA ARG A 24 -31.77 17.10 40.01
C ARG A 24 -32.98 16.28 39.53
N LEU A 25 -32.90 15.66 38.35
CA LEU A 25 -33.98 14.84 37.77
C LEU A 25 -33.93 13.41 38.32
N THR A 26 -34.06 13.22 39.64
CA THR A 26 -33.80 11.94 40.33
C THR A 26 -34.68 10.76 39.91
N GLU A 27 -35.82 11.02 39.26
CA GLU A 27 -36.72 9.99 38.71
C GLU A 27 -36.29 9.48 37.31
N LEU A 28 -35.24 10.06 36.72
CA LEU A 28 -34.78 9.72 35.38
C LEU A 28 -34.19 8.30 35.33
N ARG A 29 -34.65 7.55 34.33
CA ARG A 29 -34.25 6.17 34.00
C ARG A 29 -33.50 6.10 32.68
N LYS A 30 -33.81 6.99 31.73
CA LYS A 30 -33.17 7.03 30.43
C LYS A 30 -32.74 8.44 30.07
N LEU A 31 -31.45 8.61 29.78
CA LEU A 31 -30.86 9.86 29.31
C LEU A 31 -30.12 9.61 27.99
N VAL A 32 -30.63 10.20 26.91
CA VAL A 32 -30.07 10.07 25.56
C VAL A 32 -29.75 11.45 25.03
N ILE A 33 -28.46 11.73 24.85
CA ILE A 33 -27.92 12.96 24.29
C ILE A 33 -26.86 12.53 23.27
N ILE A 34 -27.27 12.24 22.03
CA ILE A 34 -26.39 11.68 21.00
C ILE A 34 -26.31 12.65 19.82
N SER A 35 -25.14 12.82 19.22
CA SER A 35 -24.98 13.62 18.00
C SER A 35 -25.53 15.05 18.13
N CYS A 36 -25.17 15.73 19.22
CA CYS A 36 -25.45 17.15 19.42
C CYS A 36 -24.13 17.94 19.41
N PRO A 37 -24.11 19.20 18.94
CA PRO A 37 -22.92 20.04 18.94
C PRO A 37 -22.57 20.60 20.34
N LEU A 38 -22.73 19.79 21.39
CA LEU A 38 -22.49 20.15 22.78
C LEU A 38 -20.99 20.29 23.06
N THR A 39 -20.64 21.23 23.92
CA THR A 39 -19.25 21.54 24.30
C THR A 39 -19.04 21.35 25.80
N GLY A 40 -17.83 21.63 26.29
CA GLY A 40 -17.50 21.54 27.70
C GLY A 40 -17.17 20.11 28.15
N SER A 41 -17.79 19.66 29.23
CA SER A 41 -17.53 18.38 29.87
C SER A 41 -18.83 17.63 30.21
N PHE A 42 -18.72 16.34 30.50
CA PHE A 42 -19.84 15.57 31.03
C PHE A 42 -20.02 15.89 32.53
N PRO A 43 -21.15 16.48 32.96
CA PRO A 43 -21.32 16.93 34.32
C PRO A 43 -21.29 15.74 35.30
N PRO A 44 -20.41 15.75 36.33
CA PRO A 44 -20.36 14.72 37.35
C PRO A 44 -21.69 14.48 38.07
N GLU A 45 -22.56 15.49 38.11
CA GLU A 45 -23.89 15.45 38.73
C GLU A 45 -24.84 14.44 38.06
N ILE A 46 -24.58 13.98 36.83
CA ILE A 46 -25.29 12.84 36.25
C ILE A 46 -25.14 11.60 37.17
N GLY A 47 -24.03 11.48 37.90
CA GLY A 47 -23.81 10.44 38.90
C GLY A 47 -24.80 10.47 40.08
N ASN A 48 -25.59 11.53 40.25
CA ASN A 48 -26.65 11.62 41.27
C ASN A 48 -27.97 10.96 40.82
N LEU A 49 -28.10 10.58 39.54
CA LEU A 49 -29.31 9.98 38.98
C LEU A 49 -29.41 8.49 39.35
N SER A 50 -29.66 8.18 40.62
CA SER A 50 -29.63 6.80 41.15
C SER A 50 -30.61 5.82 40.50
N ASN A 51 -31.62 6.32 39.77
CA ASN A 51 -32.59 5.51 39.03
C ASN A 51 -32.22 5.28 37.55
N LEU A 52 -31.11 5.85 37.07
CA LEU A 52 -30.70 5.78 35.68
C LEU A 52 -30.34 4.35 35.28
N GLU A 53 -30.94 3.88 34.19
CA GLU A 53 -30.77 2.54 33.60
C GLU A 53 -30.07 2.61 32.24
N GLU A 54 -30.27 3.70 31.47
CA GLU A 54 -29.64 3.92 30.17
C GLU A 54 -29.04 5.34 30.10
N LEU A 55 -27.75 5.41 29.76
CA LEU A 55 -27.01 6.65 29.53
C LEU A 55 -26.30 6.57 28.18
N SER A 56 -26.79 7.35 27.22
CA SER A 56 -26.28 7.39 25.87
C SER A 56 -25.81 8.81 25.55
N LEU A 57 -24.50 8.99 25.44
CA LEU A 57 -23.82 10.26 25.24
C LEU A 57 -22.95 10.26 23.97
N ALA A 58 -23.09 9.26 23.10
CA ALA A 58 -22.23 9.00 21.96
C ALA A 58 -22.24 10.13 20.90
N SER A 59 -21.19 10.17 20.08
CA SER A 59 -21.06 11.07 18.92
C SER A 59 -21.16 12.57 19.27
N ASN A 60 -20.74 12.95 20.49
CA ASN A 60 -20.59 14.35 20.91
C ASN A 60 -19.10 14.72 20.94
N SER A 61 -18.44 14.71 19.77
CA SER A 61 -16.97 14.87 19.64
C SER A 61 -16.41 16.20 20.16
N LYS A 62 -17.27 17.23 20.24
CA LYS A 62 -16.95 18.58 20.72
C LYS A 62 -16.79 18.66 22.24
N ILE A 63 -17.29 17.68 22.99
CA ILE A 63 -17.05 17.55 24.42
C ILE A 63 -15.63 17.05 24.60
N VAL A 64 -14.81 17.75 25.40
CA VAL A 64 -13.46 17.29 25.75
C VAL A 64 -13.43 17.10 27.25
N SER A 65 -13.54 15.83 27.68
CA SER A 65 -13.73 15.49 29.08
C SER A 65 -12.93 14.25 29.43
N THR A 66 -12.51 14.16 30.69
CA THR A 66 -12.21 12.86 31.30
C THR A 66 -13.51 12.11 31.59
N PHE A 67 -13.44 10.79 31.70
CA PHE A 67 -14.58 10.00 32.18
C PHE A 67 -14.90 10.37 33.64
N PRO A 68 -16.12 10.83 33.98
CA PRO A 68 -16.45 11.23 35.35
C PRO A 68 -16.48 10.03 36.30
N SER A 69 -15.67 10.08 37.37
CA SER A 69 -15.56 8.98 38.34
C SER A 69 -16.88 8.72 39.10
N GLU A 70 -17.69 9.76 39.23
CA GLU A 70 -19.00 9.82 39.86
C GLU A 70 -20.02 8.93 39.16
N PHE A 71 -19.83 8.61 37.87
CA PHE A 71 -20.72 7.70 37.16
C PHE A 71 -20.69 6.29 37.76
N GLY A 72 -19.61 5.93 38.48
CA GLY A 72 -19.54 4.69 39.25
C GLY A 72 -20.56 4.60 40.40
N LYS A 73 -21.28 5.67 40.74
CA LYS A 73 -22.41 5.67 41.68
C LYS A 73 -23.71 5.12 41.07
N LEU A 74 -23.81 5.04 39.74
CA LEU A 74 -25.01 4.63 39.02
C LEU A 74 -25.21 3.11 39.06
N LYS A 75 -25.65 2.60 40.22
CA LYS A 75 -25.79 1.15 40.48
C LYS A 75 -26.85 0.44 39.64
N LYS A 76 -27.83 1.18 39.11
CA LYS A 76 -28.91 0.65 38.25
C LYS A 76 -28.62 0.78 36.75
N LEU A 77 -27.51 1.41 36.36
CA LEU A 77 -27.19 1.63 34.96
C LEU A 77 -26.83 0.32 34.28
N LYS A 78 -27.58 -0.02 33.23
CA LYS A 78 -27.40 -1.22 32.40
C LYS A 78 -26.63 -0.90 31.12
N PHE A 79 -26.88 0.26 30.53
CA PHE A 79 -26.30 0.64 29.26
C PHE A 79 -25.55 1.97 29.38
N LEU A 80 -24.25 1.95 29.11
CA LEU A 80 -23.41 3.13 29.01
C LEU A 80 -22.77 3.20 27.63
N TRP A 81 -23.15 4.20 26.85
CA TRP A 81 -22.62 4.42 25.51
C TRP A 81 -22.05 5.82 25.37
N MET A 82 -20.73 5.91 25.29
CA MET A 82 -19.97 7.16 25.12
C MET A 82 -18.94 7.01 23.99
N ALA A 83 -19.28 6.26 22.94
CA ALA A 83 -18.41 6.11 21.78
C ALA A 83 -18.29 7.45 21.03
N GLU A 84 -17.10 7.76 20.49
CA GLU A 84 -16.91 8.96 19.67
C GLU A 84 -17.28 10.26 20.41
N THR A 85 -16.81 10.38 21.67
CA THR A 85 -17.05 11.56 22.53
C THR A 85 -15.78 12.30 22.91
N ASN A 86 -14.67 12.00 22.23
CA ASN A 86 -13.35 12.56 22.46
C ASN A 86 -12.89 12.48 23.94
N LEU A 87 -13.29 11.41 24.65
CA LEU A 87 -12.87 11.19 26.03
C LEU A 87 -11.34 11.05 26.10
N ILE A 88 -10.74 11.72 27.08
CA ILE A 88 -9.31 11.67 27.38
C ILE A 88 -9.05 11.16 28.80
N GLY A 89 -7.78 10.95 29.15
CA GLY A 89 -7.39 10.46 30.47
C GLY A 89 -7.66 8.97 30.67
N GLU A 90 -7.67 8.51 31.92
CA GLU A 90 -7.84 7.10 32.25
C GLU A 90 -9.31 6.72 32.47
N ILE A 91 -9.63 5.43 32.29
CA ILE A 91 -10.92 4.88 32.75
C ILE A 91 -10.85 4.71 34.28
N PRO A 92 -11.74 5.31 35.08
CA PRO A 92 -11.68 5.19 36.53
C PRO A 92 -11.99 3.76 37.03
N ASN A 93 -11.33 3.34 38.11
CA ASN A 93 -11.60 2.06 38.78
C ASN A 93 -13.04 1.94 39.33
N THR A 94 -13.76 3.05 39.45
CA THR A 94 -15.16 3.09 39.90
C THR A 94 -16.12 2.42 38.91
N ILE A 95 -15.73 2.21 37.64
CA ILE A 95 -16.53 1.47 36.65
C ILE A 95 -16.90 0.05 37.15
N GLY A 96 -15.99 -0.59 37.90
CA GLY A 96 -16.24 -1.91 38.47
C GLY A 96 -17.30 -1.93 39.59
N LYS A 97 -17.77 -0.77 40.04
CA LYS A 97 -18.85 -0.64 41.03
C LYS A 97 -20.23 -0.60 40.38
N MET A 98 -20.35 -0.52 39.06
CA MET A 98 -21.64 -0.42 38.36
C MET A 98 -22.27 -1.82 38.21
N GLU A 99 -22.90 -2.30 39.29
CA GLU A 99 -23.33 -3.70 39.44
C GLU A 99 -24.36 -4.18 38.40
N ALA A 100 -25.23 -3.29 37.93
CA ALA A 100 -26.23 -3.61 36.91
C ALA A 100 -25.71 -3.50 35.46
N LEU A 101 -24.45 -3.09 35.24
CA LEU A 101 -23.94 -2.77 33.90
C LEU A 101 -23.91 -4.01 33.01
N GLU A 102 -24.57 -3.92 31.86
CA GLU A 102 -24.70 -4.98 30.85
C GLU A 102 -23.91 -4.65 29.59
N LYS A 103 -23.93 -3.38 29.15
CA LYS A 103 -23.17 -2.92 27.98
C LYS A 103 -22.39 -1.66 28.30
N LEU A 104 -21.10 -1.73 28.01
CA LEU A 104 -20.17 -0.61 28.08
C LEU A 104 -19.55 -0.38 26.71
N ASP A 105 -19.75 0.82 26.16
CA ASP A 105 -19.11 1.24 24.92
C ASP A 105 -18.43 2.59 25.12
N LEU A 106 -17.10 2.55 25.17
CA LEU A 106 -16.20 3.71 25.22
C LEU A 106 -15.26 3.74 23.99
N SER A 107 -15.66 3.08 22.90
CA SER A 107 -14.85 2.98 21.69
C SER A 107 -14.64 4.32 20.99
N LYS A 108 -13.63 4.40 20.11
CA LYS A 108 -13.35 5.58 19.27
C LYS A 108 -13.16 6.85 20.09
N ASN A 109 -12.36 6.78 21.14
CA ASN A 109 -12.01 7.91 21.99
C ASN A 109 -10.47 8.08 22.06
N SER A 110 -10.01 8.99 22.92
CA SER A 110 -8.59 9.22 23.19
C SER A 110 -8.20 8.75 24.59
N LEU A 111 -8.87 7.70 25.12
CA LEU A 111 -8.61 7.18 26.46
C LEU A 111 -7.21 6.57 26.54
N THR A 112 -6.52 6.86 27.64
CA THR A 112 -5.13 6.46 27.94
C THR A 112 -5.08 5.64 29.23
N GLY A 113 -3.88 5.27 29.68
CA GLY A 113 -3.70 4.50 30.91
C GLY A 113 -4.04 3.02 30.73
N LYS A 114 -4.28 2.33 31.85
CA LYS A 114 -4.57 0.88 31.87
C LYS A 114 -6.05 0.59 31.86
N ILE A 115 -6.43 -0.59 31.37
CA ILE A 115 -7.77 -1.13 31.62
C ILE A 115 -7.93 -1.35 33.14
N PRO A 116 -8.98 -0.80 33.79
CA PRO A 116 -9.18 -0.95 35.23
C PRO A 116 -9.26 -2.40 35.65
N LYS A 117 -8.56 -2.77 36.74
CA LYS A 117 -8.53 -4.15 37.26
C LYS A 117 -9.92 -4.72 37.55
N ASN A 118 -10.86 -3.84 37.91
CA ASN A 118 -12.22 -4.21 38.28
C ASN A 118 -13.23 -4.11 37.12
N LEU A 119 -12.79 -3.82 35.89
CA LEU A 119 -13.69 -3.64 34.75
C LEU A 119 -14.54 -4.90 34.48
N PHE A 120 -13.93 -6.08 34.60
CA PHE A 120 -14.59 -7.37 34.36
C PHE A 120 -15.21 -7.99 35.62
N MET A 121 -15.48 -7.20 36.65
CA MET A 121 -16.14 -7.63 37.90
C MET A 121 -17.68 -7.62 37.86
N PRO A 122 -18.36 -6.66 37.19
CA PRO A 122 -19.82 -6.64 37.13
C PRO A 122 -20.37 -7.89 36.46
N LYS A 123 -21.13 -8.70 37.21
CA LYS A 123 -21.59 -10.03 36.77
C LYS A 123 -22.59 -10.00 35.61
N ASN A 124 -23.25 -8.86 35.43
CA ASN A 124 -24.24 -8.66 34.38
C ASN A 124 -23.62 -8.21 33.05
N LEU A 125 -22.32 -7.89 33.02
CA LEU A 125 -21.67 -7.35 31.84
C LEU A 125 -21.66 -8.39 30.71
N ARG A 126 -22.17 -7.98 29.55
CA ARG A 126 -22.32 -8.76 28.33
C ARG A 126 -21.45 -8.23 27.20
N ILE A 127 -21.38 -6.91 27.04
CA ILE A 127 -20.68 -6.28 25.92
C ILE A 127 -19.69 -5.23 26.45
N VAL A 128 -18.44 -5.34 26.00
CA VAL A 128 -17.39 -4.35 26.27
C VAL A 128 -16.73 -3.94 24.97
N TYR A 129 -16.89 -2.67 24.60
CA TYR A 129 -16.22 -2.05 23.47
C TYR A 129 -15.29 -0.94 23.96
N LEU A 130 -13.99 -1.17 23.84
CA LEU A 130 -12.93 -0.20 24.16
C LEU A 130 -12.00 0.04 22.96
N HIS A 131 -12.36 -0.43 21.77
CA HIS A 131 -11.51 -0.36 20.59
C HIS A 131 -11.28 1.08 20.10
N MET A 132 -10.23 1.28 19.30
CA MET A 132 -9.82 2.59 18.78
C MET A 132 -9.62 3.62 19.91
N ASN A 133 -8.68 3.31 20.81
CA ASN A 133 -8.27 4.16 21.92
C ASN A 133 -6.73 4.13 22.06
N LYS A 134 -6.19 4.70 23.14
CA LYS A 134 -4.75 4.70 23.49
C LYS A 134 -4.47 3.90 24.77
N LEU A 135 -5.31 2.92 25.10
CA LEU A 135 -5.17 2.10 26.30
C LEU A 135 -3.90 1.26 26.22
N SER A 136 -3.25 1.08 27.36
CA SER A 136 -1.93 0.46 27.49
C SER A 136 -1.88 -0.52 28.67
N GLY A 137 -0.75 -1.21 28.85
CA GLY A 137 -0.59 -2.20 29.91
C GLY A 137 -1.32 -3.51 29.60
N GLU A 138 -1.54 -4.33 30.61
CA GLU A 138 -2.07 -5.69 30.48
C GLU A 138 -3.60 -5.75 30.58
N ILE A 139 -4.19 -6.77 29.97
CA ILE A 139 -5.60 -7.13 30.16
C ILE A 139 -5.77 -7.65 31.60
N PRO A 140 -6.73 -7.13 32.39
CA PRO A 140 -6.95 -7.58 33.77
C PRO A 140 -7.13 -9.11 33.88
N PRO A 141 -6.36 -9.78 34.75
CA PRO A 141 -6.30 -11.24 34.74
C PRO A 141 -7.53 -11.92 35.36
N VAL A 142 -8.24 -11.24 36.27
CA VAL A 142 -9.39 -11.83 36.98
C VAL A 142 -10.68 -11.40 36.30
N VAL A 143 -11.52 -12.38 35.96
CA VAL A 143 -12.83 -12.15 35.33
C VAL A 143 -13.94 -12.76 36.19
N LYS A 144 -14.97 -11.96 36.50
CA LYS A 144 -16.21 -12.42 37.18
C LYS A 144 -17.47 -12.20 36.35
N ALA A 145 -17.36 -11.42 35.28
CA ALA A 145 -18.40 -11.20 34.28
C ALA A 145 -18.55 -12.41 33.33
N PHE A 146 -18.97 -13.57 33.83
CA PHE A 146 -19.07 -14.80 33.03
C PHE A 146 -20.16 -14.75 31.94
N ASN A 147 -21.02 -13.74 31.99
CA ASN A 147 -22.06 -13.48 30.99
C ASN A 147 -21.56 -12.66 29.79
N LEU A 148 -20.26 -12.35 29.72
CA LEU A 148 -19.68 -11.67 28.56
C LEU A 148 -19.93 -12.46 27.28
N ASP A 149 -20.48 -11.75 26.31
CA ASP A 149 -20.82 -12.17 24.96
C ASP A 149 -19.80 -11.63 23.96
N VAL A 150 -19.49 -10.32 24.06
CA VAL A 150 -18.54 -9.68 23.15
C VAL A 150 -17.53 -8.84 23.92
N VAL A 151 -16.25 -9.03 23.60
CA VAL A 151 -15.13 -8.22 24.10
C VAL A 151 -14.33 -7.72 22.90
N ASP A 152 -14.34 -6.40 22.70
CA ASP A 152 -13.52 -5.73 21.69
C ASP A 152 -12.57 -4.71 22.34
N LEU A 153 -11.28 -5.06 22.34
CA LEU A 153 -10.17 -4.25 22.85
C LEU A 153 -9.17 -3.91 21.74
N SER A 154 -9.58 -4.06 20.47
CA SER A 154 -8.70 -3.87 19.31
C SER A 154 -8.23 -2.42 19.15
N GLU A 155 -7.21 -2.18 18.32
CA GLU A 155 -6.71 -0.84 17.98
C GLU A 155 -6.35 -0.02 19.24
N ASN A 156 -5.43 -0.56 20.05
CA ASN A 156 -4.92 0.05 21.27
C ASN A 156 -3.40 -0.23 21.40
N LYS A 157 -2.81 0.13 22.55
CA LYS A 157 -1.40 -0.13 22.90
C LYS A 157 -1.27 -1.22 23.98
N LEU A 158 -2.19 -2.18 24.03
CA LEU A 158 -2.21 -3.23 25.06
C LEU A 158 -1.04 -4.20 24.90
N THR A 159 -0.51 -4.68 26.02
CA THR A 159 0.67 -5.55 26.15
C THR A 159 0.33 -6.75 27.06
N GLY A 160 1.29 -7.65 27.30
CA GLY A 160 1.07 -8.85 28.12
C GLY A 160 0.37 -9.97 27.35
N THR A 161 -0.33 -10.86 28.05
CA THR A 161 -0.97 -12.06 27.47
C THR A 161 -2.50 -11.99 27.55
N ILE A 162 -3.19 -12.88 26.82
CA ILE A 162 -4.63 -13.10 27.07
C ILE A 162 -4.76 -13.85 28.40
N PRO A 163 -5.58 -13.39 29.35
CA PRO A 163 -5.78 -14.09 30.62
C PRO A 163 -6.44 -15.46 30.45
N ASP A 164 -5.98 -16.48 31.17
CA ASP A 164 -6.60 -17.82 31.17
C ASP A 164 -8.07 -17.80 31.58
N ASP A 165 -8.47 -16.84 32.42
CA ASP A 165 -9.84 -16.59 32.86
C ASP A 165 -10.80 -16.27 31.71
N PHE A 166 -10.31 -15.83 30.54
CA PHE A 166 -11.16 -15.66 29.36
C PHE A 166 -11.75 -17.00 28.90
N GLY A 167 -11.12 -18.13 29.22
CA GLY A 167 -11.67 -19.47 29.03
C GLY A 167 -12.88 -19.81 29.90
N LYS A 168 -13.22 -18.98 30.90
CA LYS A 168 -14.44 -19.13 31.73
C LYS A 168 -15.66 -18.44 31.11
N LEU A 169 -15.48 -17.68 30.03
CA LEU A 169 -16.53 -16.91 29.37
C LEU A 169 -17.35 -17.79 28.42
N ILE A 170 -18.09 -18.76 28.98
CA ILE A 170 -18.85 -19.74 28.20
C ILE A 170 -19.88 -19.14 27.25
N ASN A 171 -20.26 -17.88 27.48
CA ASN A 171 -21.21 -17.14 26.65
C ASN A 171 -20.56 -16.32 25.53
N LEU A 172 -19.22 -16.25 25.48
CA LEU A 172 -18.49 -15.39 24.56
C LEU A 172 -18.67 -15.85 23.11
N THR A 173 -19.25 -14.98 22.28
CA THR A 173 -19.37 -15.17 20.83
C THR A 173 -18.30 -14.43 20.05
N GLY A 174 -17.80 -13.30 20.56
CA GLY A 174 -16.83 -12.45 19.86
C GLY A 174 -15.67 -11.99 20.73
N LEU A 175 -14.45 -12.28 20.27
CA LEU A 175 -13.21 -11.77 20.88
C LEU A 175 -12.36 -11.06 19.84
N ALA A 176 -12.23 -9.74 19.98
CA ALA A 176 -11.42 -8.89 19.11
C ALA A 176 -10.31 -8.19 19.90
N LEU A 177 -9.06 -8.53 19.59
CA LEU A 177 -7.85 -8.00 20.24
C LEU A 177 -6.80 -7.51 19.22
N PHE A 178 -7.17 -7.42 17.95
CA PHE A 178 -6.26 -7.10 16.85
C PHE A 178 -5.66 -5.69 16.96
N LEU A 179 -4.55 -5.44 16.24
CA LEU A 179 -3.84 -4.15 16.25
C LEU A 179 -3.48 -3.68 17.67
N ASN A 180 -2.73 -4.53 18.38
CA ASN A 180 -2.17 -4.27 19.72
C ASN A 180 -0.71 -4.77 19.79
N GLN A 181 -0.13 -4.80 21.00
CA GLN A 181 1.22 -5.33 21.28
C GLN A 181 1.14 -6.57 22.19
N LEU A 182 0.04 -7.31 22.14
CA LEU A 182 -0.18 -8.52 22.96
C LEU A 182 0.76 -9.64 22.52
N SER A 183 1.13 -10.50 23.45
CA SER A 183 2.14 -11.54 23.28
C SER A 183 1.79 -12.81 24.05
N GLY A 184 2.71 -13.78 24.08
CA GLY A 184 2.50 -15.07 24.73
C GLY A 184 1.60 -16.01 23.93
N LYS A 185 1.15 -17.09 24.56
CA LYS A 185 0.28 -18.10 23.94
C LYS A 185 -1.18 -17.67 24.01
N ILE A 186 -1.97 -18.14 23.05
CA ILE A 186 -3.43 -18.09 23.15
C ILE A 186 -3.84 -19.23 24.10
N PRO A 187 -4.56 -18.95 25.21
CA PRO A 187 -4.95 -19.99 26.17
C PRO A 187 -5.76 -21.12 25.52
N ASP A 188 -5.39 -22.37 25.79
CA ASP A 188 -6.09 -23.55 25.26
C ASP A 188 -7.58 -23.57 25.65
N SER A 189 -7.91 -22.96 26.79
CA SER A 189 -9.28 -22.82 27.29
C SER A 189 -10.18 -22.02 26.35
N ILE A 190 -9.64 -21.09 25.54
CA ILE A 190 -10.39 -20.35 24.52
C ILE A 190 -10.91 -21.30 23.43
N GLY A 191 -10.13 -22.32 23.07
CA GLY A 191 -10.56 -23.34 22.11
C GLY A 191 -11.76 -24.16 22.59
N ARG A 192 -12.07 -24.16 23.89
CA ARG A 192 -13.19 -24.90 24.49
C ARG A 192 -14.44 -24.06 24.73
N LEU A 193 -14.46 -22.80 24.31
CA LEU A 193 -15.60 -21.92 24.48
C LEU A 193 -16.74 -22.34 23.53
N PRO A 194 -17.91 -22.75 24.05
CA PRO A 194 -18.93 -23.42 23.24
C PRO A 194 -19.72 -22.47 22.31
N ARG A 195 -19.67 -21.16 22.57
CA ARG A 195 -20.42 -20.15 21.80
C ARG A 195 -19.56 -19.28 20.90
N LEU A 196 -18.25 -19.53 20.84
CA LEU A 196 -17.31 -18.68 20.09
C LEU A 196 -17.59 -18.73 18.57
N ILE A 197 -17.88 -17.57 17.99
CA ILE A 197 -18.17 -17.38 16.56
C ILE A 197 -17.02 -16.63 15.88
N ASN A 198 -16.53 -15.56 16.50
CA ASN A 198 -15.54 -14.65 15.91
C ASN A 198 -14.30 -14.53 16.80
N LEU A 199 -13.14 -14.92 16.26
CA LEU A 199 -11.85 -14.76 16.92
C LEU A 199 -10.89 -13.93 16.06
N ARG A 200 -10.62 -12.69 16.48
CA ARG A 200 -9.80 -11.72 15.73
C ARG A 200 -8.63 -11.22 16.57
N LEU A 201 -7.43 -11.75 16.28
CA LEU A 201 -6.19 -11.55 17.03
C LEU A 201 -5.02 -11.03 16.15
N PHE A 202 -5.30 -10.68 14.90
CA PHE A 202 -4.26 -10.29 13.93
C PHE A 202 -3.47 -9.04 14.32
N ASN A 203 -2.29 -8.85 13.74
CA ASN A 203 -1.39 -7.73 14.03
C ASN A 203 -1.09 -7.59 15.53
N ASN A 204 -0.44 -8.60 16.09
CA ASN A 204 0.03 -8.67 17.47
C ASN A 204 1.38 -9.41 17.50
N ASN A 205 1.81 -9.80 18.70
CA ASN A 205 3.04 -10.55 18.94
C ASN A 205 2.76 -11.94 19.57
N PHE A 206 1.59 -12.54 19.31
CA PHE A 206 1.23 -13.86 19.83
C PHE A 206 2.16 -14.95 19.31
N SER A 207 2.43 -15.95 20.13
CA SER A 207 3.41 -17.02 19.89
C SER A 207 2.86 -18.38 20.36
N GLY A 208 3.59 -19.46 20.08
CA GLY A 208 3.11 -20.82 20.38
C GLY A 208 2.04 -21.30 19.39
N SER A 209 1.38 -22.41 19.70
CA SER A 209 0.35 -23.01 18.85
C SER A 209 -1.03 -22.41 19.08
N LEU A 210 -1.90 -22.50 18.07
CA LEU A 210 -3.33 -22.28 18.24
C LEU A 210 -3.92 -23.35 19.17
N PRO A 211 -4.99 -23.05 19.94
CA PRO A 211 -5.66 -24.02 20.78
C PRO A 211 -6.12 -25.24 19.98
N PRO A 212 -5.76 -26.47 20.38
CA PRO A 212 -6.01 -27.68 19.56
C PRO A 212 -7.50 -28.02 19.41
N GLU A 213 -8.35 -27.62 20.35
CA GLU A 213 -9.80 -27.88 20.32
C GLU A 213 -10.60 -26.75 19.63
N LEU A 214 -9.92 -25.72 19.09
CA LEU A 214 -10.60 -24.57 18.50
C LEU A 214 -11.48 -25.00 17.31
N GLY A 215 -12.76 -24.60 17.36
CA GLY A 215 -13.79 -24.96 16.38
C GLY A 215 -14.55 -26.26 16.67
N ARG A 216 -14.04 -27.12 17.58
CA ARG A 216 -14.69 -28.39 17.93
C ARG A 216 -16.03 -28.19 18.63
N TYR A 217 -16.04 -27.31 19.63
CA TYR A 217 -17.21 -27.10 20.50
C TYR A 217 -18.04 -25.87 20.11
N SER A 218 -17.60 -25.12 19.10
CA SER A 218 -18.16 -23.80 18.78
C SER A 218 -18.61 -23.70 17.34
N MET A 219 -19.55 -22.81 17.08
CA MET A 219 -19.99 -22.44 15.73
C MET A 219 -19.04 -21.40 15.14
N LEU A 220 -17.74 -21.71 15.11
CA LEU A 220 -16.71 -20.78 14.67
C LEU A 220 -16.95 -20.41 13.20
N GLU A 221 -17.11 -19.11 12.93
CA GLU A 221 -17.31 -18.57 11.59
C GLU A 221 -16.04 -17.86 11.08
N THR A 222 -15.36 -17.11 11.96
CA THR A 222 -14.16 -16.35 11.57
C THR A 222 -12.97 -16.61 12.49
N LEU A 223 -11.83 -16.94 11.88
CA LEU A 223 -10.53 -17.02 12.53
C LEU A 223 -9.52 -16.10 11.84
N TRP A 224 -9.22 -14.96 12.46
CA TRP A 224 -8.27 -13.99 11.94
C TRP A 224 -7.09 -13.82 12.89
N VAL A 225 -5.95 -14.41 12.57
CA VAL A 225 -4.75 -14.47 13.42
C VAL A 225 -3.47 -14.06 12.67
N SER A 226 -3.61 -13.44 11.50
CA SER A 226 -2.48 -13.04 10.66
C SER A 226 -1.51 -12.07 11.33
N THR A 227 -0.28 -11.99 10.83
CA THR A 227 0.73 -11.03 11.31
C THR A 227 1.01 -11.20 12.80
N ASN A 228 1.46 -12.41 13.17
CA ASN A 228 1.86 -12.79 14.53
C ASN A 228 3.12 -13.69 14.45
N ARG A 229 3.50 -14.32 15.57
CA ARG A 229 4.59 -15.31 15.65
C ARG A 229 4.05 -16.71 15.99
N LEU A 230 2.84 -17.03 15.53
CA LEU A 230 2.21 -18.33 15.81
C LEU A 230 2.96 -19.46 15.11
N THR A 231 3.05 -20.60 15.79
CA THR A 231 3.79 -21.81 15.39
C THR A 231 2.85 -23.02 15.44
N GLY A 232 3.34 -24.21 15.10
CA GLY A 232 2.52 -25.42 15.11
C GLY A 232 1.52 -25.48 13.96
N GLN A 233 0.56 -26.40 14.04
CA GLN A 233 -0.42 -26.67 12.98
C GLN A 233 -1.69 -25.85 13.17
N LEU A 234 -2.45 -25.69 12.08
CA LEU A 234 -3.86 -25.28 12.21
C LEU A 234 -4.64 -26.41 12.90
N PRO A 235 -5.53 -26.11 13.86
CA PRO A 235 -6.30 -27.14 14.57
C PRO A 235 -7.17 -27.98 13.62
N GLU A 236 -7.19 -29.29 13.81
CA GLU A 236 -7.93 -30.21 12.93
C GLU A 236 -9.44 -29.94 12.95
N HIS A 237 -9.97 -29.50 14.09
CA HIS A 237 -11.39 -29.32 14.37
C HIS A 237 -11.98 -27.97 13.98
N LEU A 238 -11.22 -27.12 13.26
CA LEU A 238 -11.62 -25.75 12.96
C LEU A 238 -12.99 -25.62 12.27
N CYS A 239 -13.39 -26.62 11.47
CA CYS A 239 -14.67 -26.63 10.77
C CYS A 239 -15.53 -27.87 11.07
N ASP A 240 -15.39 -28.50 12.24
CA ASP A 240 -16.23 -29.66 12.59
C ASP A 240 -17.73 -29.36 12.56
N ASN A 241 -18.11 -28.11 12.85
CA ASN A 241 -19.49 -27.66 12.86
C ASN A 241 -19.98 -27.09 11.50
N GLY A 242 -19.14 -27.09 10.46
CA GLY A 242 -19.54 -26.67 9.10
C GLY A 242 -19.98 -25.20 8.97
N LYS A 243 -19.49 -24.33 9.87
CA LYS A 243 -19.80 -22.89 9.90
C LYS A 243 -18.64 -21.98 9.56
N LEU A 244 -17.41 -22.50 9.45
CA LEU A 244 -16.23 -21.69 9.22
C LEU A 244 -16.28 -21.05 7.83
N VAL A 245 -16.34 -19.72 7.79
CA VAL A 245 -16.43 -18.91 6.56
C VAL A 245 -15.05 -18.40 6.17
N GLU A 246 -14.28 -17.93 7.15
CA GLU A 246 -13.03 -17.23 6.91
C GLU A 246 -11.88 -17.72 7.79
N VAL A 247 -10.78 -18.09 7.15
CA VAL A 247 -9.52 -18.43 7.79
C VAL A 247 -8.43 -17.52 7.27
N ILE A 248 -8.03 -16.55 8.09
CA ILE A 248 -6.95 -15.59 7.78
C ILE A 248 -5.83 -15.79 8.79
N ALA A 249 -4.81 -16.56 8.40
CA ALA A 249 -3.67 -16.93 9.24
C ALA A 249 -2.31 -16.64 8.57
N SER A 250 -2.29 -15.75 7.57
CA SER A 250 -1.09 -15.36 6.83
C SER A 250 -0.04 -14.67 7.70
N GLU A 251 1.22 -14.64 7.26
CA GLU A 251 2.34 -13.97 7.94
C GLU A 251 2.53 -14.45 9.39
N ASN A 252 2.76 -15.76 9.53
CA ASN A 252 3.08 -16.44 10.77
C ASN A 252 4.21 -17.47 10.55
N GLN A 253 4.45 -18.35 11.52
CA GLN A 253 5.38 -19.46 11.46
C GLN A 253 4.65 -20.81 11.55
N LEU A 254 3.42 -20.88 11.03
CA LEU A 254 2.59 -22.09 11.06
C LEU A 254 3.19 -23.16 10.12
N VAL A 255 3.06 -24.42 10.51
CA VAL A 255 3.67 -25.59 9.86
C VAL A 255 2.66 -26.72 9.68
N GLY A 256 3.06 -27.78 8.97
CA GLY A 256 2.27 -28.99 8.78
C GLY A 256 1.26 -28.87 7.64
N GLU A 257 0.36 -29.84 7.56
CA GLU A 257 -0.68 -29.89 6.52
C GLU A 257 -1.91 -29.07 6.92
N LEU A 258 -2.78 -28.79 5.95
CA LEU A 258 -4.09 -28.21 6.25
C LEU A 258 -5.02 -29.26 6.86
N PRO A 259 -5.92 -28.86 7.78
CA PRO A 259 -6.90 -29.76 8.38
C PRO A 259 -7.69 -30.53 7.34
N LYS A 260 -7.89 -31.84 7.54
CA LYS A 260 -8.67 -32.65 6.59
C LYS A 260 -10.13 -32.20 6.57
N SER A 261 -10.62 -31.67 7.70
CA SER A 261 -11.95 -31.06 7.84
C SER A 261 -12.21 -29.95 6.81
N PHE A 262 -11.19 -29.24 6.32
CA PHE A 262 -11.36 -28.23 5.26
C PHE A 262 -11.88 -28.83 3.96
N GLY A 263 -11.61 -30.11 3.70
CA GLY A 263 -12.16 -30.81 2.54
C GLY A 263 -13.68 -30.95 2.55
N ASN A 264 -14.31 -30.97 3.72
CA ASN A 264 -15.76 -31.12 3.87
C ASN A 264 -16.45 -29.81 4.31
N CYS A 265 -15.69 -28.72 4.42
CA CYS A 265 -16.15 -27.45 4.95
C CYS A 265 -16.73 -26.56 3.84
N ASN A 266 -17.99 -26.84 3.46
CA ASN A 266 -18.67 -26.12 2.39
C ASN A 266 -18.99 -24.66 2.73
N SER A 267 -18.87 -24.24 3.99
CA SER A 267 -19.07 -22.85 4.41
C SER A 267 -17.90 -21.93 4.07
N LEU A 268 -16.70 -22.48 3.80
CA LEU A 268 -15.50 -21.67 3.55
C LEU A 268 -15.65 -20.82 2.30
N GLU A 269 -15.45 -19.52 2.47
CA GLU A 269 -15.40 -18.54 1.39
C GLU A 269 -13.97 -18.00 1.18
N LEU A 270 -13.23 -17.82 2.28
CA LEU A 270 -11.94 -17.12 2.27
C LEU A 270 -10.88 -17.92 3.05
N VAL A 271 -9.83 -18.35 2.35
CA VAL A 271 -8.66 -18.99 2.97
C VAL A 271 -7.40 -18.21 2.58
N LYS A 272 -6.83 -17.49 3.55
CA LYS A 272 -5.60 -16.70 3.40
C LYS A 272 -4.55 -17.16 4.40
N ILE A 273 -3.58 -17.93 3.93
CA ILE A 273 -2.57 -18.57 4.79
C ILE A 273 -1.15 -18.40 4.24
N TYR A 274 -0.97 -17.45 3.32
CA TYR A 274 0.30 -17.15 2.68
C TYR A 274 1.39 -16.71 3.67
N ARG A 275 2.67 -16.82 3.25
CA ARG A 275 3.84 -16.48 4.08
C ARG A 275 3.83 -17.21 5.42
N ASN A 276 3.84 -18.53 5.33
CA ASN A 276 3.97 -19.47 6.45
C ASN A 276 4.96 -20.58 6.03
N ASN A 277 4.97 -21.68 6.77
CA ASN A 277 5.76 -22.86 6.44
C ASN A 277 4.89 -24.12 6.35
N PHE A 278 3.66 -23.97 5.82
CA PHE A 278 2.76 -25.11 5.57
C PHE A 278 3.30 -26.02 4.48
N SER A 279 3.00 -27.32 4.58
CA SER A 279 3.49 -28.37 3.69
C SER A 279 2.40 -29.37 3.35
N GLY A 280 2.74 -30.39 2.55
CA GLY A 280 1.81 -31.45 2.16
C GLY A 280 0.82 -30.99 1.10
N ASN A 281 -0.21 -31.80 0.89
CA ASN A 281 -1.20 -31.57 -0.16
C ASN A 281 -2.38 -30.76 0.37
N ILE A 282 -3.02 -30.01 -0.52
CA ILE A 282 -4.29 -29.35 -0.22
C ILE A 282 -5.41 -30.42 -0.15
N PRO A 283 -6.27 -30.42 0.90
CA PRO A 283 -7.38 -31.36 1.02
C PRO A 283 -8.25 -31.34 -0.24
N SER A 284 -8.50 -32.52 -0.83
CA SER A 284 -9.10 -32.63 -2.16
C SER A 284 -10.45 -31.91 -2.29
N GLY A 285 -11.29 -32.01 -1.28
CA GLY A 285 -12.60 -31.34 -1.27
C GLY A 285 -12.53 -29.81 -1.19
N LEU A 286 -11.43 -29.24 -0.67
CA LEU A 286 -11.26 -27.78 -0.62
C LEU A 286 -11.14 -27.19 -2.03
N TRP A 287 -10.49 -27.92 -2.95
CA TRP A 287 -10.40 -27.51 -4.34
C TRP A 287 -11.76 -27.37 -5.01
N THR A 288 -12.75 -28.15 -4.59
CA THR A 288 -14.09 -28.21 -5.18
C THR A 288 -15.17 -27.60 -4.29
N SER A 289 -14.78 -26.90 -3.22
CA SER A 289 -15.72 -26.32 -2.25
C SER A 289 -16.69 -25.34 -2.92
N LEU A 290 -17.97 -25.43 -2.59
CA LEU A 290 -19.03 -24.70 -3.28
C LEU A 290 -18.97 -23.18 -3.06
N ASN A 291 -18.59 -22.74 -1.87
CA ASN A 291 -18.64 -21.32 -1.52
C ASN A 291 -17.26 -20.64 -1.61
N LEU A 292 -16.19 -21.38 -1.88
CA LEU A 292 -14.84 -20.86 -1.86
C LEU A 292 -14.64 -19.80 -2.95
N LYS A 293 -14.40 -18.55 -2.54
CA LYS A 293 -14.20 -17.39 -3.42
C LYS A 293 -12.73 -17.08 -3.62
N MET A 294 -11.90 -17.30 -2.61
CA MET A 294 -10.49 -16.94 -2.65
C MET A 294 -9.63 -17.91 -1.84
N LEU A 295 -8.56 -18.39 -2.48
CA LEU A 295 -7.58 -19.29 -1.91
C LEU A 295 -6.17 -18.73 -2.12
N MET A 296 -5.54 -18.26 -1.04
CA MET A 296 -4.19 -17.68 -1.05
C MET A 296 -3.24 -18.52 -0.18
N LEU A 297 -2.36 -19.23 -0.89
CA LEU A 297 -1.42 -20.25 -0.39
C LEU A 297 0.05 -19.85 -0.62
N ASN A 298 0.31 -18.70 -1.24
CA ASN A 298 1.64 -18.32 -1.70
C ASN A 298 2.68 -18.26 -0.59
N ASP A 299 3.95 -18.41 -0.95
CA ASP A 299 5.09 -18.35 0.00
C ASP A 299 4.95 -19.40 1.12
N ASN A 300 4.86 -20.66 0.72
CA ASN A 300 4.77 -21.83 1.60
C ASN A 300 5.59 -22.99 1.02
N SER A 301 5.35 -24.20 1.55
CA SER A 301 6.04 -25.44 1.22
C SER A 301 5.08 -26.51 0.68
N PHE A 302 3.89 -26.12 0.19
CA PHE A 302 2.84 -27.03 -0.31
C PHE A 302 3.30 -27.84 -1.52
N THR A 303 2.77 -29.06 -1.63
CA THR A 303 3.03 -30.03 -2.69
C THR A 303 1.71 -30.52 -3.31
N GLY A 304 1.82 -31.46 -4.25
CA GLY A 304 0.68 -32.07 -4.92
C GLY A 304 0.38 -31.40 -6.26
N GLU A 305 -0.71 -31.83 -6.88
CA GLU A 305 -1.11 -31.42 -8.22
C GLU A 305 -2.44 -30.66 -8.18
N LEU A 306 -2.69 -29.83 -9.20
CA LEU A 306 -4.00 -29.20 -9.39
C LEU A 306 -5.02 -30.26 -9.87
N PRO A 307 -6.24 -30.29 -9.33
CA PRO A 307 -7.27 -31.23 -9.79
C PRO A 307 -7.96 -30.76 -11.08
N GLU A 308 -8.59 -31.70 -11.78
CA GLU A 308 -9.38 -31.44 -13.00
C GLU A 308 -10.62 -30.56 -12.80
N ARG A 309 -10.98 -30.21 -11.56
CA ARG A 309 -12.08 -29.29 -11.28
C ARG A 309 -11.72 -28.39 -10.11
N LEU A 310 -11.92 -27.10 -10.29
CA LEU A 310 -11.83 -26.10 -9.23
C LEU A 310 -13.23 -25.70 -8.78
N ALA A 311 -13.30 -25.07 -7.61
CA ALA A 311 -14.49 -24.52 -7.01
C ALA A 311 -15.12 -23.51 -7.97
N TRP A 312 -16.41 -23.71 -8.27
CA TRP A 312 -17.10 -22.93 -9.30
C TRP A 312 -17.17 -21.44 -8.97
N ASN A 313 -17.15 -21.06 -7.68
CA ASN A 313 -17.21 -19.69 -7.20
C ASN A 313 -15.82 -19.07 -6.97
N LEU A 314 -14.74 -19.82 -7.25
CA LEU A 314 -13.38 -19.36 -7.00
C LEU A 314 -13.02 -18.25 -7.98
N SER A 315 -12.75 -17.06 -7.43
CA SER A 315 -12.37 -15.86 -8.19
C SER A 315 -10.87 -15.61 -8.23
N GLN A 316 -10.16 -16.05 -7.19
CA GLN A 316 -8.73 -15.81 -7.05
C GLN A 316 -8.03 -17.02 -6.42
N LEU A 317 -7.04 -17.53 -7.13
CA LEU A 317 -6.13 -18.58 -6.68
C LEU A 317 -4.69 -18.07 -6.73
N GLU A 318 -4.07 -17.94 -5.56
CA GLU A 318 -2.65 -17.59 -5.44
C GLU A 318 -1.89 -18.72 -4.77
N MET A 319 -0.95 -19.31 -5.50
CA MET A 319 -0.16 -20.46 -5.06
C MET A 319 1.33 -20.32 -5.42
N ASN A 320 1.78 -19.08 -5.72
CA ASN A 320 3.17 -18.81 -6.08
C ASN A 320 4.15 -19.24 -4.98
N ASN A 321 5.40 -19.51 -5.33
CA ASN A 321 6.47 -19.83 -4.39
C ASN A 321 6.09 -21.03 -3.49
N ASN A 322 5.81 -22.17 -4.13
CA ASN A 322 5.50 -23.45 -3.48
C ASN A 322 6.21 -24.59 -4.26
N ARG A 323 5.82 -25.84 -4.02
CA ARG A 323 6.33 -27.04 -4.69
C ARG A 323 5.20 -27.82 -5.37
N PHE A 324 4.16 -27.15 -5.88
CA PHE A 324 3.12 -27.80 -6.66
C PHE A 324 3.70 -28.34 -7.97
N SER A 325 3.30 -29.54 -8.35
CA SER A 325 3.84 -30.27 -9.50
C SER A 325 2.72 -30.75 -10.44
N GLY A 326 3.10 -31.53 -11.45
CA GLY A 326 2.15 -32.06 -12.43
C GLY A 326 1.77 -31.02 -13.48
N LYS A 327 0.73 -31.34 -14.26
CA LYS A 327 0.23 -30.48 -15.32
C LYS A 327 -0.78 -29.48 -14.77
N ILE A 328 -0.97 -28.36 -15.47
CA ILE A 328 -2.12 -27.49 -15.24
C ILE A 328 -3.29 -28.10 -16.03
N PRO A 329 -4.34 -28.62 -15.37
CA PRO A 329 -5.41 -29.35 -16.05
C PRO A 329 -6.33 -28.42 -16.84
N GLN A 330 -6.97 -28.97 -17.88
CA GLN A 330 -7.99 -28.25 -18.67
C GLN A 330 -9.19 -27.82 -17.80
N GLY A 331 -9.40 -28.50 -16.67
CA GLY A 331 -10.32 -28.12 -15.61
C GLY A 331 -10.26 -26.67 -15.14
N VAL A 332 -9.08 -26.04 -15.17
CA VAL A 332 -8.89 -24.63 -14.78
C VAL A 332 -9.75 -23.70 -15.65
N SER A 333 -9.86 -24.00 -16.94
CA SER A 333 -10.68 -23.28 -17.93
C SER A 333 -12.18 -23.39 -17.64
N SER A 334 -12.62 -24.46 -16.98
CA SER A 334 -14.02 -24.66 -16.62
C SER A 334 -14.47 -23.79 -15.44
N SER A 335 -13.54 -23.23 -14.67
CA SER A 335 -13.81 -22.36 -13.52
C SER A 335 -14.12 -20.94 -13.96
N ARG A 336 -15.33 -20.70 -14.48
CA ARG A 336 -15.72 -19.43 -15.14
C ARG A 336 -15.60 -18.18 -14.27
N ASN A 337 -15.67 -18.33 -12.95
CA ASN A 337 -15.51 -17.20 -12.04
C ASN A 337 -14.05 -16.89 -11.71
N LEU A 338 -13.10 -17.76 -12.07
CA LEU A 338 -11.68 -17.55 -11.79
C LEU A 338 -11.16 -16.41 -12.67
N LEU A 339 -10.76 -15.31 -12.04
CA LEU A 339 -10.23 -14.13 -12.72
C LEU A 339 -8.72 -13.98 -12.54
N VAL A 340 -8.18 -14.50 -11.44
CA VAL A 340 -6.77 -14.36 -11.08
C VAL A 340 -6.19 -15.74 -10.75
N LEU A 341 -5.22 -16.17 -11.56
CA LEU A 341 -4.41 -17.34 -11.30
C LEU A 341 -2.93 -16.93 -11.23
N LYS A 342 -2.36 -17.04 -10.02
CA LYS A 342 -0.94 -16.80 -9.81
C LYS A 342 -0.29 -18.08 -9.28
N ALA A 343 0.50 -18.74 -10.11
CA ALA A 343 1.16 -20.01 -9.81
C ALA A 343 2.67 -19.98 -10.13
N SER A 344 3.28 -18.80 -10.12
CA SER A 344 4.69 -18.57 -10.39
C SER A 344 5.61 -19.33 -9.42
N ASN A 345 6.81 -19.71 -9.86
CA ASN A 345 7.82 -20.36 -9.03
C ASN A 345 7.30 -21.62 -8.31
N ASN A 346 6.92 -22.61 -9.12
CA ASN A 346 6.48 -23.95 -8.72
C ASN A 346 7.19 -25.00 -9.62
N LEU A 347 6.72 -26.25 -9.57
CA LEU A 347 7.22 -27.37 -10.37
C LEU A 347 6.21 -27.81 -11.46
N PHE A 348 5.32 -26.91 -11.89
CA PHE A 348 4.33 -27.25 -12.93
C PHE A 348 5.01 -27.56 -14.26
N ASN A 349 4.53 -28.61 -14.93
CA ASN A 349 5.06 -29.08 -16.20
C ASN A 349 3.94 -29.29 -17.24
N GLY A 350 4.29 -29.85 -18.39
CA GLY A 350 3.35 -30.04 -19.49
C GLY A 350 3.05 -28.75 -20.25
N MET A 351 1.92 -28.72 -20.94
CA MET A 351 1.52 -27.60 -21.79
C MET A 351 0.58 -26.65 -21.05
N ILE A 352 0.50 -25.41 -21.53
CA ILE A 352 -0.50 -24.44 -21.08
C ILE A 352 -1.88 -24.92 -21.55
N PRO A 353 -2.91 -24.98 -20.69
CA PRO A 353 -4.25 -25.41 -21.08
C PRO A 353 -4.89 -24.43 -22.06
N GLN A 354 -5.82 -24.95 -22.88
CA GLN A 354 -6.57 -24.18 -23.85
C GLN A 354 -7.70 -23.39 -23.17
N ASP A 355 -8.22 -22.36 -23.82
CA ASP A 355 -9.43 -21.62 -23.40
C ASP A 355 -9.44 -21.09 -21.95
N LEU A 356 -8.43 -20.32 -21.55
CA LEU A 356 -8.42 -19.56 -20.29
C LEU A 356 -9.13 -18.20 -20.42
N SER A 357 -10.26 -18.18 -21.15
CA SER A 357 -10.89 -16.97 -21.67
C SER A 357 -11.36 -15.97 -20.60
N HIS A 358 -11.65 -16.47 -19.40
CA HIS A 358 -12.18 -15.71 -18.28
C HIS A 358 -11.11 -14.99 -17.45
N LEU A 359 -9.85 -15.41 -17.53
CA LEU A 359 -8.78 -14.85 -16.69
C LEU A 359 -8.46 -13.41 -17.09
N THR A 360 -8.17 -12.60 -16.08
CA THR A 360 -7.61 -11.24 -16.21
C THR A 360 -6.11 -11.21 -15.91
N THR A 361 -5.66 -12.09 -15.01
CA THR A 361 -4.26 -12.21 -14.61
C THR A 361 -3.85 -13.67 -14.62
N LEU A 362 -2.82 -13.98 -15.40
CA LEU A 362 -2.21 -15.31 -15.47
C LEU A 362 -0.69 -15.19 -15.29
N LEU A 363 -0.20 -15.64 -14.13
CA LEU A 363 1.24 -15.69 -13.82
C LEU A 363 1.66 -17.15 -13.63
N LEU A 364 2.46 -17.66 -14.57
CA LEU A 364 2.98 -19.03 -14.57
C LEU A 364 4.52 -19.03 -14.72
N ASP A 365 5.17 -17.90 -14.46
CA ASP A 365 6.62 -17.78 -14.61
C ASP A 365 7.40 -18.68 -13.64
N ARG A 366 8.66 -19.00 -13.98
CA ARG A 366 9.54 -19.86 -13.16
C ARG A 366 8.93 -21.23 -12.88
N ASN A 367 8.42 -21.90 -13.90
CA ASN A 367 7.94 -23.28 -13.84
C ASN A 367 8.72 -24.16 -14.85
N GLN A 368 8.24 -25.36 -15.10
CA GLN A 368 8.79 -26.33 -16.07
C GLN A 368 7.82 -26.53 -17.24
N LEU A 369 7.02 -25.52 -17.57
CA LEU A 369 6.05 -25.59 -18.67
C LEU A 369 6.76 -25.68 -20.02
N SER A 370 6.16 -26.41 -20.95
CA SER A 370 6.72 -26.76 -22.26
C SER A 370 5.65 -26.74 -23.35
N GLY A 371 6.01 -27.09 -24.58
CA GLY A 371 5.11 -26.98 -25.74
C GLY A 371 4.98 -25.53 -26.22
N SER A 372 3.99 -25.26 -27.07
CA SER A 372 3.76 -23.94 -27.65
C SER A 372 2.69 -23.15 -26.90
N ILE A 373 2.70 -21.82 -27.07
CA ILE A 373 1.57 -20.97 -26.69
C ILE A 373 0.34 -21.42 -27.51
N PRO A 374 -0.84 -21.64 -26.89
CA PRO A 374 -2.04 -22.11 -27.60
C PRO A 374 -2.50 -21.16 -28.71
N LEU A 375 -2.96 -21.70 -29.85
CA LEU A 375 -3.42 -20.91 -31.00
C LEU A 375 -4.78 -20.24 -30.75
N ASP A 376 -5.60 -20.84 -29.88
CA ASP A 376 -6.88 -20.33 -29.41
C ASP A 376 -6.73 -19.21 -28.36
N ILE A 377 -5.52 -18.68 -28.15
CA ILE A 377 -5.26 -17.58 -27.21
C ILE A 377 -6.13 -16.35 -27.48
N ASN A 378 -6.61 -16.15 -28.71
CA ASN A 378 -7.59 -15.09 -29.05
C ASN A 378 -8.90 -15.16 -28.24
N SER A 379 -9.22 -16.29 -27.61
CA SER A 379 -10.37 -16.41 -26.71
C SER A 379 -10.14 -15.70 -25.38
N TRP A 380 -8.89 -15.38 -25.00
CA TRP A 380 -8.47 -14.76 -23.73
C TRP A 380 -8.72 -13.26 -23.66
N LYS A 381 -9.96 -12.85 -24.00
CA LYS A 381 -10.36 -11.45 -24.20
C LYS A 381 -10.27 -10.59 -22.94
N SER A 382 -10.42 -11.20 -21.76
CA SER A 382 -10.35 -10.52 -20.48
C SER A 382 -8.92 -10.33 -19.97
N LEU A 383 -7.93 -10.99 -20.59
CA LEU A 383 -6.58 -11.05 -20.06
C LEU A 383 -5.88 -9.70 -20.15
N ASN A 384 -5.42 -9.21 -19.01
CA ASN A 384 -4.69 -7.96 -18.86
C ASN A 384 -3.19 -8.16 -18.63
N THR A 385 -2.85 -9.18 -17.83
CA THR A 385 -1.48 -9.52 -17.46
C THR A 385 -1.18 -10.98 -17.76
N LEU A 386 -0.18 -11.24 -18.58
CA LEU A 386 0.34 -12.57 -18.91
C LEU A 386 1.84 -12.63 -18.64
N ASN A 387 2.25 -13.51 -17.71
CA ASN A 387 3.66 -13.80 -17.47
C ASN A 387 3.91 -15.31 -17.57
N LEU A 388 4.67 -15.70 -18.58
CA LEU A 388 5.10 -17.07 -18.84
C LEU A 388 6.63 -17.22 -18.81
N SER A 389 7.34 -16.21 -18.30
CA SER A 389 8.80 -16.16 -18.34
C SER A 389 9.47 -17.31 -17.58
N ARG A 390 10.73 -17.63 -17.91
CA ARG A 390 11.52 -18.66 -17.21
C ARG A 390 10.82 -20.03 -17.21
N ASN A 391 10.46 -20.50 -18.38
CA ASN A 391 9.90 -21.83 -18.63
C ASN A 391 10.67 -22.50 -19.80
N ALA A 392 10.18 -23.64 -20.29
CA ALA A 392 10.68 -24.33 -21.48
C ALA A 392 9.69 -24.21 -22.67
N ILE A 393 8.96 -23.10 -22.76
CA ILE A 393 7.96 -22.88 -23.82
C ILE A 393 8.68 -22.67 -25.16
N SER A 394 8.23 -23.37 -26.19
CA SER A 394 8.85 -23.45 -27.51
C SER A 394 7.86 -23.07 -28.62
N GLY A 395 8.26 -23.16 -29.89
CA GLY A 395 7.41 -22.79 -31.03
C GLY A 395 7.36 -21.28 -31.29
N GLN A 396 6.38 -20.84 -32.09
CA GLN A 396 6.24 -19.44 -32.49
C GLN A 396 5.32 -18.66 -31.54
N ILE A 397 5.48 -17.33 -31.50
CA ILE A 397 4.50 -16.46 -30.86
C ILE A 397 3.30 -16.34 -31.82
N PRO A 398 2.08 -16.77 -31.44
CA PRO A 398 0.92 -16.74 -32.32
C PRO A 398 0.49 -15.31 -32.64
N GLU A 399 0.05 -15.07 -33.88
CA GLU A 399 -0.43 -13.73 -34.29
C GLU A 399 -1.67 -13.29 -33.51
N GLU A 400 -2.48 -14.26 -33.12
CA GLU A 400 -3.72 -14.15 -32.33
C GLU A 400 -3.49 -13.44 -30.99
N LEU A 401 -2.30 -13.58 -30.39
CA LEU A 401 -1.95 -12.88 -29.16
C LEU A 401 -2.00 -11.36 -29.33
N GLY A 402 -1.70 -10.86 -30.53
CA GLY A 402 -1.78 -9.43 -30.88
C GLY A 402 -3.21 -8.90 -31.01
N SER A 403 -4.23 -9.75 -30.89
CA SER A 403 -5.65 -9.38 -30.99
C SER A 403 -6.37 -9.35 -29.64
N LEU A 404 -5.66 -9.50 -28.52
CA LEU A 404 -6.27 -9.44 -27.18
C LEU A 404 -6.59 -7.98 -26.77
N PRO A 405 -7.87 -7.62 -26.58
CA PRO A 405 -8.27 -6.22 -26.44
C PRO A 405 -7.78 -5.57 -25.14
N SER A 406 -7.56 -6.36 -24.09
CA SER A 406 -7.29 -5.88 -22.73
C SER A 406 -5.84 -6.07 -22.28
N LEU A 407 -4.99 -6.71 -23.09
CA LEU A 407 -3.64 -7.11 -22.69
C LEU A 407 -2.72 -5.89 -22.61
N THR A 408 -2.10 -5.69 -21.44
CA THR A 408 -1.23 -4.54 -21.16
C THR A 408 0.13 -4.93 -20.61
N GLU A 409 0.27 -6.12 -20.03
CA GLU A 409 1.55 -6.63 -19.52
C GLU A 409 1.79 -8.03 -20.09
N LEU A 410 2.87 -8.18 -20.86
CA LEU A 410 3.25 -9.44 -21.51
C LEU A 410 4.74 -9.74 -21.26
N ASP A 411 5.02 -10.82 -20.54
CA ASP A 411 6.38 -11.33 -20.35
C ASP A 411 6.46 -12.80 -20.78
N LEU A 412 7.25 -13.04 -21.83
CA LEU A 412 7.57 -14.34 -22.41
C LEU A 412 9.09 -14.63 -22.37
N SER A 413 9.84 -13.86 -21.59
CA SER A 413 11.31 -13.94 -21.56
C SER A 413 11.84 -15.25 -20.99
N GLU A 414 13.11 -15.57 -21.29
CA GLU A 414 13.79 -16.78 -20.78
C GLU A 414 12.99 -18.06 -21.11
N ASN A 415 12.72 -18.26 -22.40
CA ASN A 415 12.02 -19.43 -22.96
C ASN A 415 12.77 -19.94 -24.21
N GLN A 416 12.16 -20.86 -24.96
CA GLN A 416 12.68 -21.44 -26.20
C GLN A 416 11.87 -20.99 -27.44
N LEU A 417 11.21 -19.82 -27.37
CA LEU A 417 10.37 -19.31 -28.45
C LEU A 417 11.23 -18.97 -29.68
N SER A 418 10.72 -19.25 -30.87
CA SER A 418 11.43 -19.12 -32.15
C SER A 418 10.55 -18.49 -33.22
N GLY A 419 11.13 -18.16 -34.37
CA GLY A 419 10.41 -17.51 -35.48
C GLY A 419 10.28 -15.99 -35.31
N LEU A 420 9.38 -15.40 -36.09
CA LEU A 420 9.20 -13.95 -36.18
C LEU A 420 8.37 -13.40 -35.01
N ILE A 421 8.58 -12.13 -34.67
CA ILE A 421 7.70 -11.38 -33.76
C ILE A 421 6.48 -10.91 -34.55
N PRO A 422 5.24 -11.32 -34.22
CA PRO A 422 4.06 -10.91 -34.96
C PRO A 422 3.85 -9.39 -34.94
N SER A 423 3.63 -8.79 -36.12
CA SER A 423 3.36 -7.36 -36.24
C SER A 423 2.07 -6.94 -35.52
N LYS A 424 1.08 -7.85 -35.43
CA LYS A 424 -0.17 -7.65 -34.69
C LYS A 424 0.04 -7.35 -33.21
N LEU A 425 1.12 -7.81 -32.58
CA LEU A 425 1.43 -7.42 -31.20
C LEU A 425 1.53 -5.90 -31.05
N GLY A 426 1.97 -5.19 -32.10
CA GLY A 426 2.05 -3.73 -32.11
C GLY A 426 0.69 -3.02 -32.15
N LEU A 427 -0.43 -3.75 -32.29
CA LEU A 427 -1.79 -3.22 -32.16
C LEU A 427 -2.22 -3.11 -30.69
N LEU A 428 -1.58 -3.88 -29.81
CA LEU A 428 -1.85 -3.87 -28.38
C LEU A 428 -1.31 -2.61 -27.71
N LYS A 429 -2.01 -2.12 -26.69
CA LYS A 429 -1.56 -0.99 -25.85
C LYS A 429 -0.72 -1.49 -24.67
N LEU A 430 0.36 -2.21 -24.97
CA LEU A 430 1.25 -2.76 -23.95
C LEU A 430 1.91 -1.65 -23.13
N THR A 431 1.83 -1.78 -21.81
CA THR A 431 2.60 -0.97 -20.85
C THR A 431 3.94 -1.63 -20.51
N SER A 432 4.00 -2.96 -20.61
CA SER A 432 5.19 -3.79 -20.44
C SER A 432 5.20 -4.92 -21.48
N LEU A 433 6.34 -5.10 -22.14
CA LEU A 433 6.62 -6.21 -23.04
C LEU A 433 8.01 -6.74 -22.72
N ASN A 434 8.18 -8.06 -22.62
CA ASN A 434 9.49 -8.67 -22.50
C ASN A 434 9.52 -10.01 -23.23
N LEU A 435 10.36 -10.09 -24.27
CA LEU A 435 10.58 -11.27 -25.11
C LEU A 435 12.06 -11.72 -25.07
N SER A 436 12.83 -11.20 -24.11
CA SER A 436 14.28 -11.38 -24.07
C SER A 436 14.68 -12.83 -23.79
N SER A 437 15.90 -13.22 -24.17
CA SER A 437 16.45 -14.56 -23.93
C SER A 437 15.57 -15.67 -24.52
N ASN A 438 15.36 -15.60 -25.83
CA ASN A 438 14.64 -16.59 -26.64
C ASN A 438 15.45 -16.88 -27.94
N HIS A 439 14.84 -17.58 -28.90
CA HIS A 439 15.40 -17.89 -30.23
C HIS A 439 14.68 -17.14 -31.36
N LEU A 440 14.16 -15.93 -31.09
CA LEU A 440 13.41 -15.13 -32.06
C LEU A 440 14.33 -14.61 -33.18
N THR A 441 13.76 -14.49 -34.38
CA THR A 441 14.46 -14.10 -35.60
C THR A 441 13.71 -13.03 -36.39
N GLY A 442 14.41 -12.39 -37.34
CA GLY A 442 13.80 -11.43 -38.27
C GLY A 442 13.72 -10.00 -37.74
N ASN A 443 12.99 -9.16 -38.49
CA ASN A 443 12.88 -7.74 -38.17
C ASN A 443 11.89 -7.48 -37.03
N ILE A 444 12.27 -6.62 -36.08
CA ILE A 444 11.36 -6.14 -35.03
C ILE A 444 10.25 -5.29 -35.68
N PRO A 445 8.97 -5.49 -35.31
CA PRO A 445 7.89 -4.63 -35.77
C PRO A 445 8.13 -3.16 -35.41
N SER A 446 7.94 -2.25 -36.36
CA SER A 446 8.27 -0.83 -36.21
C SER A 446 7.63 -0.13 -35.01
N LYS A 447 6.48 -0.63 -34.54
CA LYS A 447 5.80 -0.15 -33.32
C LYS A 447 6.63 -0.36 -32.04
N PHE A 448 7.51 -1.35 -32.03
CA PHE A 448 8.39 -1.67 -30.90
C PHE A 448 9.84 -1.19 -31.09
N GLU A 449 10.17 -0.59 -32.24
CA GLU A 449 11.48 0.02 -32.50
C GLU A 449 11.62 1.38 -31.77
N ASN A 450 11.53 1.36 -30.44
CA ASN A 450 11.72 2.52 -29.57
C ASN A 450 12.39 2.13 -28.24
N ASP A 451 12.95 3.11 -27.54
CA ASP A 451 13.75 2.87 -26.33
C ASP A 451 12.96 2.24 -25.18
N ALA A 452 11.63 2.40 -25.14
CA ALA A 452 10.80 1.83 -24.08
C ALA A 452 10.75 0.29 -24.11
N TYR A 453 11.02 -0.33 -25.27
CA TYR A 453 11.06 -1.78 -25.44
C TYR A 453 12.47 -2.31 -25.75
N ALA A 454 13.51 -1.49 -25.57
CA ALA A 454 14.87 -1.88 -25.96
C ALA A 454 15.36 -3.16 -25.24
N HIS A 455 15.01 -3.31 -23.97
CA HIS A 455 15.37 -4.49 -23.17
C HIS A 455 14.55 -5.73 -23.51
N SER A 456 13.37 -5.55 -24.09
CA SER A 456 12.41 -6.61 -24.41
C SER A 456 12.94 -7.60 -25.44
N PHE A 457 14.00 -7.27 -26.18
CA PHE A 457 14.51 -8.09 -27.29
C PHE A 457 15.95 -8.60 -27.06
N LEU A 458 16.52 -8.35 -25.89
CA LEU A 458 17.89 -8.78 -25.57
C LEU A 458 18.04 -10.30 -25.66
N ASN A 459 19.27 -10.77 -25.89
CA ASN A 459 19.62 -12.19 -25.98
C ASN A 459 18.81 -12.98 -27.03
N ASN A 460 18.40 -12.34 -28.13
CA ASN A 460 17.83 -12.98 -29.32
C ASN A 460 18.73 -12.68 -30.53
N PRO A 461 19.73 -13.51 -30.84
CA PRO A 461 20.78 -13.17 -31.82
C PRO A 461 20.28 -13.08 -33.27
N GLY A 462 19.10 -13.64 -33.57
CA GLY A 462 18.49 -13.61 -34.89
C GLY A 462 17.65 -12.37 -35.19
N LEU A 463 17.44 -11.48 -34.20
CA LEU A 463 16.66 -10.26 -34.39
C LEU A 463 17.49 -9.14 -35.03
N CYS A 464 16.83 -8.33 -35.85
CA CYS A 464 17.39 -7.14 -36.46
C CYS A 464 16.39 -5.97 -36.40
N ALA A 465 16.87 -4.74 -36.55
CA ALA A 465 16.02 -3.54 -36.58
C ALA A 465 16.30 -2.71 -37.84
N ASN A 466 15.27 -2.05 -38.38
CA ASN A 466 15.41 -1.20 -39.57
C ASN A 466 15.98 0.18 -39.23
N ARG A 467 15.68 0.70 -38.03
CA ARG A 467 16.27 1.94 -37.53
C ARG A 467 17.46 1.65 -36.63
N PRO A 468 18.61 2.33 -36.80
CA PRO A 468 19.73 2.22 -35.88
C PRO A 468 19.37 2.92 -34.56
N SER A 469 18.68 2.22 -33.68
CA SER A 469 18.45 2.68 -32.32
C SER A 469 19.73 2.47 -31.50
N ARG A 470 20.36 3.55 -31.04
CA ARG A 470 21.58 3.52 -30.19
C ARG A 470 21.40 2.68 -28.91
N SER A 471 20.16 2.35 -28.55
CA SER A 471 19.78 1.62 -27.35
C SER A 471 19.67 0.10 -27.53
N LEU A 472 19.32 -0.40 -28.72
CA LEU A 472 18.92 -1.80 -28.95
C LEU A 472 20.08 -2.76 -29.28
N ASN A 473 21.28 -2.28 -29.65
CA ASN A 473 22.43 -3.14 -30.01
C ASN A 473 22.09 -4.29 -30.99
N LEU A 474 21.08 -4.12 -31.86
CA LEU A 474 20.67 -5.11 -32.85
C LEU A 474 21.29 -4.79 -34.22
N LYS A 475 21.54 -5.84 -35.00
CA LYS A 475 22.03 -5.71 -36.38
C LYS A 475 20.99 -4.97 -37.23
N THR A 476 21.45 -4.17 -38.20
CA THR A 476 20.55 -3.56 -39.18
C THR A 476 20.12 -4.61 -40.20
N CYS A 477 18.82 -4.72 -40.48
CA CYS A 477 18.30 -5.75 -41.39
C CYS A 477 18.79 -5.62 -42.86
N ASN A 478 19.51 -4.55 -43.20
CA ASN A 478 20.03 -4.27 -44.54
C ASN A 478 21.50 -4.68 -44.79
N SER A 479 22.10 -5.52 -43.95
CA SER A 479 23.35 -6.18 -44.36
C SER A 479 23.02 -7.30 -45.36
N ARG A 480 23.23 -7.03 -46.65
CA ARG A 480 23.39 -8.08 -47.67
C ARG A 480 24.33 -9.15 -47.10
N LEU A 481 23.91 -10.41 -47.21
CA LEU A 481 24.81 -11.57 -47.14
C LEU A 481 26.06 -11.27 -47.97
N GLN A 482 27.17 -10.92 -47.32
CA GLN A 482 28.48 -11.13 -47.92
C GLN A 482 28.73 -12.64 -47.85
N ASN A 483 28.34 -13.31 -48.94
CA ASN A 483 29.09 -14.47 -49.40
C ASN A 483 30.55 -14.03 -49.54
N SER A 484 31.38 -14.39 -48.56
CA SER A 484 32.82 -14.49 -48.78
C SER A 484 33.10 -15.92 -49.17
N SER A 485 33.41 -16.07 -50.45
CA SER A 485 33.91 -17.29 -51.06
C SER A 485 35.35 -17.57 -50.64
N GLN A 486 35.68 -18.86 -50.68
CA GLN A 486 37.01 -19.50 -50.60
C GLN A 486 37.57 -19.80 -49.20
N THR A 487 37.20 -20.98 -48.71
CA THR A 487 37.98 -21.77 -47.76
C THR A 487 39.27 -22.27 -48.42
N SER A 488 40.40 -21.65 -48.07
CA SER A 488 41.74 -22.20 -48.33
C SER A 488 42.08 -23.21 -47.25
N TYR A 489 42.33 -24.46 -47.65
CA TYR A 489 42.67 -25.64 -46.83
C TYR A 489 43.95 -25.50 -45.97
N LYS A 490 44.62 -24.35 -45.98
CA LYS A 490 45.82 -24.06 -45.19
C LYS A 490 45.53 -23.65 -43.74
N LEU A 491 44.27 -23.35 -43.38
CA LEU A 491 43.88 -22.95 -42.01
C LEU A 491 43.70 -24.13 -41.04
N ILE A 492 43.41 -25.34 -41.53
CA ILE A 492 43.12 -26.52 -40.71
C ILE A 492 44.39 -27.03 -39.99
N ALA A 493 45.57 -26.89 -40.60
CA ALA A 493 46.84 -27.28 -39.99
C ALA A 493 47.25 -26.37 -38.81
N TRP A 494 46.88 -25.09 -38.85
CA TRP A 494 47.14 -24.14 -37.76
C TRP A 494 46.18 -24.32 -36.59
N ILE A 495 44.91 -24.67 -36.85
CA ILE A 495 43.88 -24.86 -35.82
C ILE A 495 44.21 -26.05 -34.90
N ILE A 496 44.76 -27.14 -35.45
CA ILE A 496 45.11 -28.34 -34.65
C ILE A 496 46.27 -28.05 -33.69
N GLY A 497 47.28 -27.30 -34.12
CA GLY A 497 48.39 -26.88 -33.24
C GLY A 497 47.97 -25.89 -32.16
N LEU A 498 47.04 -24.98 -32.49
CA LEU A 498 46.56 -23.95 -31.57
C LEU A 498 45.60 -24.51 -30.51
N VAL A 499 44.81 -25.55 -30.84
CA VAL A 499 43.93 -26.24 -29.88
C VAL A 499 44.74 -27.01 -28.82
N VAL A 500 45.85 -27.66 -29.20
CA VAL A 500 46.72 -28.37 -28.23
C VAL A 500 47.43 -27.38 -27.29
N ALA A 501 47.91 -26.25 -27.82
CA ALA A 501 48.53 -25.19 -27.02
C ALA A 501 47.53 -24.49 -26.07
N VAL A 502 46.29 -24.27 -26.52
CA VAL A 502 45.22 -23.69 -25.70
C VAL A 502 44.78 -24.66 -24.60
N LEU A 503 44.71 -25.97 -24.87
CA LEU A 503 44.33 -26.96 -23.85
C LEU A 503 45.41 -27.10 -22.75
N LEU A 504 46.70 -27.06 -23.11
CA LEU A 504 47.81 -26.99 -22.15
C LEU A 504 47.83 -25.67 -21.36
N GLY A 505 47.57 -24.55 -22.04
CA GLY A 505 47.44 -23.23 -21.41
C GLY A 505 46.25 -23.13 -20.45
N LEU A 506 45.11 -23.76 -20.77
CA LEU A 506 43.93 -23.81 -19.90
C LEU A 506 44.17 -24.72 -18.69
N PHE A 507 44.94 -25.80 -18.82
CA PHE A 507 45.30 -26.67 -17.70
C PHE A 507 46.22 -25.98 -16.69
N ILE A 508 47.21 -25.23 -17.17
CA ILE A 508 48.10 -24.41 -16.33
C ILE A 508 47.34 -23.23 -15.72
N SER A 509 46.48 -22.56 -16.51
CA SER A 509 45.65 -21.44 -16.05
C SER A 509 44.64 -21.88 -15.00
N PHE A 510 44.05 -23.07 -15.11
CA PHE A 510 43.17 -23.64 -14.08
C PHE A 510 43.90 -23.86 -12.73
N PHE A 511 45.17 -24.29 -12.79
CA PHE A 511 46.01 -24.46 -11.59
C PHE A 511 46.43 -23.13 -10.96
N VAL A 512 46.73 -22.12 -11.78
CA VAL A 512 47.07 -20.76 -11.33
C VAL A 512 45.84 -20.01 -10.79
N ILE A 513 44.67 -20.15 -11.43
CA ILE A 513 43.40 -19.52 -11.00
C ILE A 513 42.90 -20.14 -9.68
N ARG A 514 43.11 -21.44 -9.46
CA ARG A 514 42.79 -22.10 -8.19
C ARG A 514 43.65 -21.58 -7.03
N ASN A 515 44.90 -21.19 -7.31
CA ASN A 515 45.80 -20.60 -6.31
C ASN A 515 45.69 -19.06 -6.19
N HIS A 516 45.16 -18.36 -7.21
CA HIS A 516 44.94 -16.91 -7.17
C HIS A 516 43.55 -16.47 -6.69
N LYS A 517 42.59 -17.38 -6.51
CA LYS A 517 41.27 -17.12 -5.89
C LYS A 517 41.33 -16.92 -4.36
N LYS A 518 42.29 -16.11 -3.90
CA LYS A 518 42.24 -15.41 -2.61
C LYS A 518 42.55 -13.91 -2.71
N GLY A 519 42.73 -13.35 -3.90
CA GLY A 519 43.03 -11.92 -4.04
C GLY A 519 42.30 -11.23 -5.18
N LYS A 520 41.36 -10.35 -4.83
CA LYS A 520 40.89 -9.17 -5.58
C LYS A 520 40.24 -9.39 -6.97
N HIS A 521 38.90 -9.33 -7.01
CA HIS A 521 38.14 -8.99 -8.24
C HIS A 521 37.82 -7.49 -8.26
N ARG A 522 38.33 -6.77 -9.27
CA ARG A 522 37.73 -5.55 -9.84
C ARG A 522 37.52 -5.82 -11.33
N LEU A 523 36.29 -6.00 -11.76
CA LEU A 523 35.91 -6.05 -13.19
C LEU A 523 35.59 -4.63 -13.66
N HIS A 524 36.02 -4.29 -14.87
CA HIS A 524 35.72 -3.03 -15.57
C HIS A 524 34.23 -3.03 -15.95
N LEU A 525 33.39 -2.21 -15.30
CA LEU A 525 31.99 -2.05 -15.68
C LEU A 525 31.89 -1.16 -16.92
N THR A 526 31.23 -1.63 -17.98
CA THR A 526 30.80 -0.77 -19.09
C THR A 526 29.50 -0.08 -18.68
N TRP A 527 29.55 1.23 -18.52
CA TRP A 527 28.39 2.06 -18.22
C TRP A 527 27.85 2.69 -19.52
N LYS A 528 26.54 2.93 -19.56
CA LYS A 528 25.80 3.48 -20.70
C LYS A 528 25.10 4.75 -20.25
N LEU A 529 25.47 5.88 -20.84
CA LEU A 529 24.83 7.19 -20.62
C LEU A 529 23.82 7.47 -21.74
N VAL A 530 22.57 7.78 -21.38
CA VAL A 530 21.52 8.19 -22.31
C VAL A 530 20.98 9.55 -21.89
N SER A 531 21.12 10.53 -22.79
CA SER A 531 20.74 11.93 -22.52
C SER A 531 19.44 12.33 -23.22
N PHE A 532 18.66 13.20 -22.55
CA PHE A 532 17.42 13.79 -23.07
C PHE A 532 17.59 15.24 -23.56
N GLN A 533 18.82 15.75 -23.48
CA GLN A 533 19.22 17.09 -23.93
C GLN A 533 20.73 17.14 -24.23
N GLN A 534 21.23 18.29 -24.69
CA GLN A 534 22.67 18.48 -24.79
C GLN A 534 23.28 18.59 -23.38
N LEU A 535 24.33 17.81 -23.11
CA LEU A 535 25.05 17.83 -21.83
C LEU A 535 26.43 18.46 -22.03
N ASN A 536 26.88 19.16 -21.00
CA ASN A 536 28.23 19.72 -20.88
C ASN A 536 29.12 18.88 -19.95
N PHE A 537 28.75 17.63 -19.68
CA PHE A 537 29.46 16.71 -18.79
C PHE A 537 29.42 15.28 -19.33
N THR A 538 30.34 14.45 -18.84
CA THR A 538 30.51 13.04 -19.20
C THR A 538 30.07 12.10 -18.08
N GLU A 539 30.00 10.81 -18.39
CA GLU A 539 29.73 9.77 -17.40
C GLU A 539 30.76 9.75 -16.26
N SER A 540 32.04 9.95 -16.58
CA SER A 540 33.12 9.97 -15.60
C SER A 540 32.95 11.11 -14.59
N ASP A 541 32.47 12.27 -15.03
CA ASP A 541 32.20 13.42 -14.15
C ASP A 541 31.13 13.07 -13.12
N ILE A 542 30.10 12.32 -13.53
CA ILE A 542 29.05 11.85 -12.62
C ILE A 542 29.58 10.79 -11.65
N LEU A 543 30.26 9.76 -12.17
CA LEU A 543 30.73 8.64 -11.36
C LEU A 543 31.79 9.06 -10.33
N SER A 544 32.68 9.98 -10.69
CA SER A 544 33.67 10.53 -9.76
C SER A 544 33.05 11.32 -8.60
N GLY A 545 31.85 11.88 -8.81
CA GLY A 545 31.08 12.59 -7.80
C GLY A 545 30.29 11.72 -6.83
N LEU A 546 30.18 10.40 -7.03
CA LEU A 546 29.40 9.49 -6.17
C LEU A 546 30.16 9.08 -4.90
N THR A 547 30.55 10.07 -4.10
CA THR A 547 31.28 9.89 -2.84
C THR A 547 30.35 10.08 -1.63
N ALA A 548 30.76 9.55 -0.47
CA ALA A 548 30.00 9.71 0.77
C ALA A 548 29.79 11.18 1.17
N ASN A 549 30.74 12.06 0.85
CA ASN A 549 30.67 13.49 1.13
C ASN A 549 29.61 14.22 0.29
N ASN A 550 29.26 13.65 -0.87
CA ASN A 550 28.27 14.23 -1.78
C ASN A 550 26.86 13.66 -1.56
N LEU A 551 26.66 12.73 -0.62
CA LEU A 551 25.36 12.13 -0.33
C LEU A 551 24.43 13.14 0.37
N ILE A 552 23.30 13.46 -0.25
CA ILE A 552 22.31 14.44 0.26
C ILE A 552 20.99 13.82 0.72
N GLY A 553 20.76 12.53 0.41
CA GLY A 553 19.58 11.80 0.86
C GLY A 553 19.67 10.29 0.59
N SER A 554 18.93 9.50 1.38
CA SER A 554 18.81 8.05 1.20
C SER A 554 17.41 7.60 1.58
N GLY A 555 16.79 6.72 0.78
CA GLY A 555 15.43 6.24 0.99
C GLY A 555 15.17 4.88 0.35
N GLY A 556 13.89 4.48 0.27
CA GLY A 556 13.46 3.17 -0.20
C GLY A 556 13.83 2.85 -1.66
N SER A 557 13.94 3.88 -2.52
CA SER A 557 14.28 3.73 -3.94
C SER A 557 15.78 3.89 -4.23
N GLY A 558 16.59 4.42 -3.31
CA GLY A 558 18.01 4.63 -3.55
C GLY A 558 18.69 5.70 -2.69
N GLN A 559 19.86 6.13 -3.14
CA GLN A 559 20.68 7.20 -2.57
C GLN A 559 20.78 8.38 -3.56
N VAL A 560 20.70 9.62 -3.07
CA VAL A 560 20.78 10.83 -3.89
C VAL A 560 22.04 11.61 -3.56
N TYR A 561 22.80 11.98 -4.59
CA TYR A 561 24.09 12.67 -4.50
C TYR A 561 24.01 14.06 -5.15
N ARG A 562 24.70 15.03 -4.57
CA ARG A 562 24.96 16.35 -5.17
C ARG A 562 26.30 16.32 -5.87
N VAL A 563 26.30 16.36 -7.21
CA VAL A 563 27.52 16.20 -8.02
C VAL A 563 27.82 17.48 -8.78
N VAL A 564 29.04 17.98 -8.65
CA VAL A 564 29.56 19.07 -9.49
C VAL A 564 30.08 18.46 -10.78
N ILE A 565 29.61 18.96 -11.93
CA ILE A 565 29.76 18.29 -13.23
C ILE A 565 30.75 18.97 -14.18
N ASN A 566 31.24 20.16 -13.85
CA ASN A 566 32.22 20.88 -14.67
C ASN A 566 33.00 21.93 -13.86
N HIS A 567 34.00 22.54 -14.50
CA HIS A 567 34.83 23.59 -13.91
C HIS A 567 34.07 24.90 -13.64
N SER A 568 32.93 25.14 -14.30
CA SER A 568 32.07 26.31 -14.00
C SER A 568 31.26 26.14 -12.72
N GLY A 569 31.28 24.96 -12.11
CA GLY A 569 30.62 24.70 -10.83
C GLY A 569 29.15 24.31 -10.97
N ASP A 570 28.69 23.90 -12.15
CA ASP A 570 27.32 23.43 -12.36
C ASP A 570 27.08 22.17 -11.52
N ILE A 571 25.88 22.06 -10.95
CA ILE A 571 25.52 20.98 -10.02
C ILE A 571 24.32 20.20 -10.54
N VAL A 572 24.37 18.89 -10.39
CA VAL A 572 23.26 17.96 -10.67
C VAL A 572 22.93 17.12 -9.44
N ALA A 573 21.68 16.65 -9.37
CA ALA A 573 21.26 15.64 -8.41
C ALA A 573 21.30 14.26 -9.06
N VAL A 574 22.00 13.30 -8.46
CA VAL A 574 22.15 11.95 -9.00
C VAL A 574 21.52 10.93 -8.06
N LYS A 575 20.43 10.30 -8.46
CA LYS A 575 19.74 9.24 -7.71
C LYS A 575 20.26 7.88 -8.17
N LYS A 576 21.01 7.20 -7.30
CA LYS A 576 21.50 5.83 -7.46
C LYS A 576 20.51 4.84 -6.89
N ILE A 577 19.96 3.97 -7.73
CA ILE A 577 19.03 2.92 -7.32
C ILE A 577 19.78 1.81 -6.58
N TRP A 578 19.18 1.24 -5.52
CA TRP A 578 19.77 0.14 -4.77
C TRP A 578 20.08 -1.06 -5.67
N ASN A 579 21.24 -1.68 -5.47
CA ASN A 579 21.58 -2.96 -6.09
C ASN A 579 21.39 -4.08 -5.07
N ASN A 580 20.19 -4.68 -5.03
CA ASN A 580 19.88 -5.84 -4.20
C ASN A 580 19.14 -6.89 -5.03
N ARG A 581 19.78 -8.05 -5.26
CA ARG A 581 19.28 -9.18 -6.07
C ARG A 581 17.90 -9.72 -5.66
N LYS A 582 17.40 -9.40 -4.46
CA LYS A 582 16.04 -9.79 -3.98
C LYS A 582 14.94 -8.76 -4.28
N LEU A 583 15.28 -7.50 -4.60
CA LEU A 583 14.35 -6.38 -4.82
C LEU A 583 14.33 -5.87 -6.27
N GLU A 584 15.05 -6.55 -7.15
CA GLU A 584 15.49 -6.04 -8.45
C GLU A 584 14.32 -5.67 -9.37
N GLU A 585 13.27 -6.49 -9.43
CA GLU A 585 12.15 -6.26 -10.34
C GLU A 585 11.29 -5.03 -9.96
N LYS A 586 11.06 -4.80 -8.66
CA LYS A 586 10.26 -3.64 -8.21
C LYS A 586 11.01 -2.33 -8.48
N LEU A 587 12.28 -2.26 -8.09
CA LEU A 587 13.11 -1.08 -8.27
C LEU A 587 13.40 -0.80 -9.76
N GLU A 588 13.47 -1.84 -10.58
CA GLU A 588 13.57 -1.71 -12.03
C GLU A 588 12.31 -1.12 -12.65
N LYS A 589 11.12 -1.57 -12.24
CA LYS A 589 9.85 -0.96 -12.68
C LYS A 589 9.76 0.51 -12.28
N GLU A 590 10.19 0.87 -11.06
CA GLU A 590 10.22 2.26 -10.60
C GLU A 590 11.18 3.12 -11.45
N PHE A 591 12.39 2.63 -11.71
CA PHE A 591 13.35 3.30 -12.58
C PHE A 591 12.79 3.52 -14.00
N LEU A 592 12.20 2.49 -14.61
CA LEU A 592 11.65 2.58 -15.96
C LEU A 592 10.45 3.53 -16.03
N ALA A 593 9.57 3.55 -15.02
CA ALA A 593 8.45 4.48 -14.96
C ALA A 593 8.93 5.93 -14.93
N GLU A 594 9.92 6.22 -14.08
CA GLU A 594 10.49 7.56 -13.91
C GLU A 594 11.18 8.06 -15.20
N VAL A 595 11.98 7.19 -15.86
CA VAL A 595 12.58 7.50 -17.16
C VAL A 595 11.51 7.74 -18.22
N LYS A 596 10.53 6.85 -18.34
CA LYS A 596 9.48 6.92 -19.36
C LYS A 596 8.67 8.21 -19.25
N ILE A 597 8.25 8.58 -18.04
CA ILE A 597 7.40 9.75 -17.83
C ILE A 597 8.22 11.04 -18.01
N LEU A 598 9.33 11.19 -17.29
CA LEU A 598 10.10 12.45 -17.31
C LEU A 598 10.84 12.72 -18.62
N SER A 599 11.09 11.69 -19.45
CA SER A 599 11.58 11.90 -20.81
C SER A 599 10.48 12.37 -21.77
N SER A 600 9.21 12.12 -21.45
CA SER A 600 8.07 12.41 -22.32
C SER A 600 7.36 13.74 -22.03
N ILE A 601 7.55 14.31 -20.83
CA ILE A 601 6.88 15.54 -20.41
C ILE A 601 7.87 16.66 -20.04
N ARG A 602 7.46 17.92 -20.22
CA ARG A 602 8.23 19.09 -19.79
C ARG A 602 7.26 20.16 -19.28
N HIS A 603 7.43 20.54 -18.02
CA HIS A 603 6.64 21.60 -17.39
C HIS A 603 7.49 22.35 -16.38
N ALA A 604 7.23 23.65 -16.17
CA ALA A 604 8.02 24.47 -15.25
C ALA A 604 7.99 23.96 -13.80
N ASN A 605 6.90 23.30 -13.42
CA ASN A 605 6.68 22.73 -12.08
C ASN A 605 6.87 21.21 -12.00
N ILE A 606 7.63 20.61 -12.91
CA ILE A 606 8.01 19.19 -12.88
C ILE A 606 9.54 19.10 -13.01
N VAL A 607 10.17 18.28 -12.16
CA VAL A 607 11.62 18.15 -12.13
C VAL A 607 12.16 17.70 -13.48
N LYS A 608 13.25 18.34 -13.93
CA LYS A 608 13.87 18.03 -15.21
C LYS A 608 14.89 16.90 -15.09
N LEU A 609 14.60 15.76 -15.72
CA LEU A 609 15.56 14.68 -15.94
C LEU A 609 16.50 15.04 -17.09
N LEU A 610 17.82 15.07 -16.82
CA LEU A 610 18.83 15.44 -17.82
C LEU A 610 19.29 14.21 -18.60
N CYS A 611 19.61 13.14 -17.88
CA CYS A 611 20.05 11.86 -18.43
C CYS A 611 19.85 10.73 -17.42
N TYR A 612 20.02 9.48 -17.87
CA TYR A 612 20.26 8.34 -16.99
C TYR A 612 21.58 7.66 -17.36
N ILE A 613 22.18 7.00 -16.39
CA ILE A 613 23.38 6.19 -16.58
C ILE A 613 23.12 4.80 -16.02
N SER A 614 23.33 3.76 -16.81
CA SER A 614 23.11 2.38 -16.38
C SER A 614 24.31 1.48 -16.66
N SER A 615 24.48 0.47 -15.82
CA SER A 615 25.35 -0.69 -16.02
C SER A 615 24.60 -1.93 -15.57
N ASP A 616 25.17 -3.11 -15.80
CA ASP A 616 24.57 -4.40 -15.43
C ASP A 616 24.16 -4.48 -13.94
N ASN A 617 24.79 -3.69 -13.08
CA ASN A 617 24.66 -3.76 -11.62
C ASN A 617 24.29 -2.41 -10.98
N SER A 618 24.01 -1.36 -11.74
CA SER A 618 23.70 -0.04 -11.16
C SER A 618 22.93 0.82 -12.15
N LYS A 619 21.92 1.52 -11.64
CA LYS A 619 21.10 2.45 -12.41
C LYS A 619 21.12 3.82 -11.70
N LEU A 620 21.38 4.88 -12.47
CA LEU A 620 21.52 6.26 -12.00
C LEU A 620 20.55 7.16 -12.79
N LEU A 621 19.82 8.01 -12.10
CA LEU A 621 19.00 9.08 -12.69
C LEU A 621 19.65 10.43 -12.36
N VAL A 622 19.86 11.27 -13.37
CA VAL A 622 20.55 12.57 -13.23
C VAL A 622 19.57 13.70 -13.52
N TYR A 623 19.27 14.51 -12.50
CA TYR A 623 18.32 15.61 -12.56
C TYR A 623 19.03 16.96 -12.44
N LYS A 624 18.34 18.02 -12.86
CA LYS A 624 18.71 19.38 -12.46
C LYS A 624 18.70 19.47 -10.92
N TYR A 625 19.76 20.02 -10.35
CA TYR A 625 19.82 20.28 -8.90
C TYR A 625 18.90 21.46 -8.54
N LEU A 626 18.23 21.36 -7.39
CA LEU A 626 17.31 22.37 -6.85
C LEU A 626 17.81 22.76 -5.45
N ASP A 627 18.26 24.00 -5.33
CA ASP A 627 19.08 24.48 -4.21
C ASP A 627 18.37 24.47 -2.87
N ASN A 628 17.07 24.75 -2.85
CA ASN A 628 16.28 24.82 -1.63
C ASN A 628 15.73 23.44 -1.20
N HIS A 629 16.20 22.34 -1.80
CA HIS A 629 15.80 20.98 -1.43
C HIS A 629 14.28 20.76 -1.43
N SER A 630 13.76 19.85 -0.60
CA SER A 630 12.35 19.48 -0.51
C SER A 630 11.57 20.35 0.49
N LEU A 631 10.29 20.57 0.20
CA LEU A 631 9.37 21.39 1.00
C LEU A 631 9.26 20.90 2.46
N ASP A 632 9.27 19.59 2.70
CA ASP A 632 9.22 19.02 4.05
C ASP A 632 10.36 19.50 4.96
N ARG A 633 11.55 19.79 4.39
CA ARG A 633 12.69 20.29 5.16
C ARG A 633 12.45 21.69 5.70
N TRP A 634 11.71 22.52 4.95
CA TRP A 634 11.35 23.87 5.35
C TRP A 634 10.19 23.90 6.34
N LEU A 635 9.20 23.01 6.17
CA LEU A 635 8.04 22.95 7.06
C LEU A 635 8.38 22.29 8.41
N HIS A 636 9.19 21.23 8.42
CA HIS A 636 9.18 20.26 9.53
C HIS A 636 10.50 20.05 10.29
N ARG A 637 11.62 20.63 9.85
CA ARG A 637 12.94 20.47 10.49
C ARG A 637 13.42 21.75 11.17
N LYS A 638 12.72 22.17 12.24
CA LYS A 638 13.13 23.33 13.07
C LYS A 638 14.28 23.05 14.05
N SER A 639 15.06 21.98 13.86
CA SER A 639 16.22 21.65 14.71
C SER A 639 17.37 21.06 13.90
N ARG A 640 18.12 21.93 13.21
CA ARG A 640 19.54 21.72 12.81
C ARG A 640 20.19 23.02 12.32
N ALA A 641 19.80 24.16 12.87
CA ALA A 641 20.54 25.41 12.74
C ALA A 641 21.77 25.41 13.69
N THR A 642 22.64 24.42 13.55
CA THR A 642 23.97 24.39 14.17
C THR A 642 24.84 23.45 13.34
N THR A 643 25.27 23.88 12.15
CA THR A 643 26.55 23.50 11.48
C THR A 643 26.63 23.95 10.02
N PHE A 644 26.13 25.13 9.64
CA PHE A 644 26.71 25.85 8.50
C PHE A 644 26.73 27.35 8.80
N SER A 645 27.89 27.93 8.51
CA SER A 645 28.41 29.19 9.01
C SER A 645 27.64 30.44 8.57
N SER A 646 27.64 31.42 9.49
CA SER A 646 27.69 32.87 9.30
C SER A 646 26.50 33.60 8.63
N SER A 647 25.74 34.28 9.49
CA SER A 647 25.32 35.69 9.34
C SER A 647 24.63 36.11 8.03
N VAL A 648 23.43 35.61 7.75
CA VAL A 648 22.40 36.32 6.97
C VAL A 648 21.03 35.80 7.43
N ASN A 649 20.09 36.70 7.69
CA ASN A 649 18.64 36.52 7.99
C ASN A 649 18.12 35.07 8.12
N HIS A 650 17.43 34.77 9.23
CA HIS A 650 16.52 33.62 9.31
C HIS A 650 15.47 33.72 8.18
N VAL A 651 15.73 33.09 7.05
CA VAL A 651 14.78 33.04 5.93
C VAL A 651 13.64 32.10 6.34
N VAL A 652 12.54 32.68 6.79
CA VAL A 652 11.29 31.96 7.08
C VAL A 652 10.55 31.74 5.76
N LEU A 653 9.96 30.55 5.60
CA LEU A 653 9.05 30.27 4.50
C LEU A 653 7.70 30.93 4.77
N ASP A 654 7.63 32.23 4.54
CA ASP A 654 6.45 33.08 4.73
C ASP A 654 5.22 32.61 3.92
N TRP A 655 4.04 33.14 4.27
CA TRP A 655 2.80 32.76 3.62
C TRP A 655 2.77 33.00 2.10
N PRO A 656 3.22 34.17 1.56
CA PRO A 656 3.28 34.37 0.11
C PRO A 656 4.12 33.31 -0.62
N LYS A 657 5.27 32.89 -0.06
CA LYS A 657 6.06 31.80 -0.62
C LYS A 657 5.30 30.46 -0.54
N ARG A 658 4.65 30.14 0.58
CA ARG A 658 3.84 28.91 0.74
C ARG A 658 2.70 28.84 -0.27
N LEU A 659 1.98 29.94 -0.47
CA LEU A 659 0.89 30.01 -1.45
C LEU A 659 1.42 29.84 -2.88
N ARG A 660 2.55 30.48 -3.22
CA ARG A 660 3.19 30.30 -4.54
C ARG A 660 3.65 28.86 -4.78
N ILE A 661 4.15 28.18 -3.74
CA ILE A 661 4.50 26.75 -3.80
C ILE A 661 3.26 25.90 -4.05
N ALA A 662 2.14 26.17 -3.35
CA ALA A 662 0.86 25.49 -3.59
C ALA A 662 0.39 25.67 -5.03
N VAL A 663 0.43 26.90 -5.55
CA VAL A 663 0.07 27.21 -6.95
C VAL A 663 0.96 26.45 -7.91
N GLY A 664 2.28 26.47 -7.74
CA GLY A 664 3.21 25.77 -8.62
C GLY A 664 3.01 24.25 -8.63
N ALA A 665 2.84 23.64 -7.46
CA ALA A 665 2.55 22.21 -7.36
C ALA A 665 1.18 21.86 -7.98
N ALA A 666 0.15 22.70 -7.79
CA ALA A 666 -1.15 22.53 -8.45
C ALA A 666 -1.06 22.66 -9.96
N GLN A 667 -0.25 23.58 -10.49
CA GLN A 667 0.00 23.72 -11.93
C GLN A 667 0.62 22.45 -12.52
N GLY A 668 1.65 21.89 -11.85
CA GLY A 668 2.27 20.63 -12.28
C GLY A 668 1.31 19.44 -12.27
N LEU A 669 0.50 19.30 -11.22
CA LEU A 669 -0.50 18.23 -11.12
C LEU A 669 -1.64 18.41 -12.13
N SER A 670 -2.13 19.65 -12.32
CA SER A 670 -3.17 19.96 -13.30
C SER A 670 -2.72 19.63 -14.72
N TYR A 671 -1.48 19.99 -15.08
CA TYR A 671 -0.86 19.62 -16.36
C TYR A 671 -0.82 18.09 -16.56
N MET A 672 -0.41 17.33 -15.54
CA MET A 672 -0.36 15.87 -15.61
C MET A 672 -1.74 15.22 -15.76
N HIS A 673 -2.76 15.75 -15.08
CA HIS A 673 -4.10 15.16 -15.08
C HIS A 673 -4.94 15.56 -16.29
N HIS A 674 -4.72 16.75 -16.85
CA HIS A 674 -5.65 17.34 -17.82
C HIS A 674 -5.00 17.74 -19.15
N ASP A 675 -3.71 18.09 -19.16
CA ASP A 675 -3.03 18.56 -20.38
C ASP A 675 -2.18 17.44 -21.01
N CYS A 676 -1.80 16.43 -20.24
CA CYS A 676 -1.17 15.21 -20.75
C CYS A 676 -2.24 14.26 -21.31
N SER A 677 -2.02 13.77 -22.53
CA SER A 677 -2.86 12.74 -23.16
C SER A 677 -2.00 11.52 -23.52
N PRO A 678 -2.13 10.39 -22.80
CA PRO A 678 -3.10 10.11 -21.73
C PRO A 678 -2.75 10.79 -20.38
N PRO A 679 -3.73 10.96 -19.46
CA PRO A 679 -3.47 11.51 -18.14
C PRO A 679 -2.45 10.71 -17.33
N ILE A 680 -1.65 11.40 -16.53
CA ILE A 680 -0.58 10.83 -15.71
C ILE A 680 -0.94 11.00 -14.23
N VAL A 681 -1.04 9.90 -13.49
CA VAL A 681 -1.26 9.90 -12.03
C VAL A 681 0.05 9.62 -11.33
N HIS A 682 0.47 10.50 -10.43
CA HIS A 682 1.77 10.45 -9.76
C HIS A 682 1.85 9.39 -8.67
N ARG A 683 0.77 9.19 -7.89
CA ARG A 683 0.63 8.14 -6.85
C ARG A 683 1.51 8.25 -5.61
N ASP A 684 2.40 9.24 -5.54
CA ASP A 684 3.27 9.50 -4.37
C ASP A 684 3.51 11.00 -4.20
N VAL A 685 2.44 11.78 -4.31
CA VAL A 685 2.46 13.23 -4.07
C VAL A 685 2.59 13.46 -2.55
N LYS A 686 3.67 14.13 -2.13
CA LYS A 686 3.94 14.46 -0.72
C LYS A 686 4.91 15.63 -0.62
N SER A 687 4.99 16.29 0.53
CA SER A 687 5.88 17.44 0.73
C SER A 687 7.37 17.12 0.50
N SER A 688 7.82 15.89 0.75
CA SER A 688 9.22 15.49 0.45
C SER A 688 9.53 15.32 -1.03
N ASN A 689 8.49 15.22 -1.87
CA ASN A 689 8.59 15.09 -3.33
C ASN A 689 8.28 16.40 -4.06
N ILE A 690 8.04 17.50 -3.32
CA ILE A 690 7.99 18.87 -3.87
C ILE A 690 9.34 19.52 -3.62
N LEU A 691 10.14 19.67 -4.66
CA LEU A 691 11.45 20.31 -4.62
C LEU A 691 11.36 21.79 -4.96
N LEU A 692 12.28 22.59 -4.43
CA LEU A 692 12.26 24.04 -4.52
C LEU A 692 13.54 24.56 -5.16
N ASP A 693 13.40 25.38 -6.21
CA ASP A 693 14.53 26.12 -6.78
C ASP A 693 14.96 27.30 -5.90
N LEU A 694 16.00 28.03 -6.30
CA LEU A 694 16.53 29.21 -5.60
C LEU A 694 15.45 30.25 -5.27
N ASP A 695 14.48 30.39 -6.16
CA ASP A 695 13.39 31.36 -6.04
C ASP A 695 12.18 30.79 -5.28
N PHE A 696 12.27 29.58 -4.71
CA PHE A 696 11.17 28.86 -4.05
C PHE A 696 10.00 28.49 -4.99
N ASN A 697 10.25 28.32 -6.29
CA ASN A 697 9.26 27.73 -7.19
C ASN A 697 9.23 26.21 -7.01
N ALA A 698 8.02 25.67 -6.93
CA ALA A 698 7.78 24.25 -6.70
C ALA A 698 7.96 23.41 -7.97
N GLN A 699 8.68 22.29 -7.86
CA GLN A 699 8.79 21.26 -8.89
C GLN A 699 8.50 19.88 -8.29
N ILE A 700 7.57 19.16 -8.91
CA ILE A 700 7.20 17.80 -8.52
C ILE A 700 8.30 16.82 -8.93
N ALA A 701 8.66 15.89 -8.05
CA ALA A 701 9.73 14.91 -8.25
C ALA A 701 9.33 13.49 -7.79
N ASP A 702 10.20 12.52 -8.09
CA ASP A 702 10.05 11.09 -7.76
C ASP A 702 8.89 10.38 -8.47
N PHE A 703 9.05 10.21 -9.78
CA PHE A 703 8.05 9.60 -10.67
C PHE A 703 8.10 8.06 -10.69
N GLY A 704 8.82 7.44 -9.76
CA GLY A 704 8.99 5.98 -9.74
C GLY A 704 7.68 5.20 -9.60
N LEU A 705 6.67 5.77 -8.95
CA LEU A 705 5.35 5.15 -8.79
C LEU A 705 4.31 5.66 -9.79
N ALA A 706 4.63 6.67 -10.59
CA ALA A 706 3.69 7.31 -11.49
C ALA A 706 3.22 6.37 -12.61
N LYS A 707 1.97 6.54 -13.05
CA LYS A 707 1.33 5.68 -14.05
C LYS A 707 0.54 6.53 -15.05
N ILE A 708 0.68 6.18 -16.33
CA ILE A 708 -0.12 6.75 -17.43
C ILE A 708 -1.45 5.98 -17.48
N LEU A 709 -2.58 6.67 -17.37
CA LEU A 709 -3.92 6.06 -17.42
C LEU A 709 -4.30 5.72 -18.86
N ILE A 710 -4.88 4.54 -19.08
CA ILE A 710 -5.17 4.02 -20.43
C ILE A 710 -6.43 4.66 -21.03
N LYS A 711 -7.32 5.19 -20.18
CA LYS A 711 -8.55 5.92 -20.55
C LYS A 711 -8.81 7.07 -19.56
N GLU A 712 -9.35 8.16 -20.06
CA GLU A 712 -9.72 9.35 -19.27
C GLU A 712 -11.00 9.06 -18.46
N GLY A 713 -10.98 9.27 -17.15
CA GLY A 713 -12.14 9.13 -16.25
C GLY A 713 -12.52 7.70 -15.80
N GLU A 714 -11.89 6.64 -16.32
CA GLU A 714 -12.11 5.25 -15.87
C GLU A 714 -11.02 4.79 -14.89
N PRO A 715 -11.37 4.18 -13.74
CA PRO A 715 -10.40 3.72 -12.76
C PRO A 715 -9.60 2.52 -13.29
N ALA A 716 -8.27 2.61 -13.29
CA ALA A 716 -7.39 1.47 -13.53
C ALA A 716 -7.17 0.70 -12.22
N THR A 717 -6.93 -0.62 -12.27
CA THR A 717 -6.70 -1.43 -11.06
C THR A 717 -5.22 -1.79 -10.96
N MET A 718 -4.61 -1.64 -9.79
CA MET A 718 -3.19 -1.95 -9.55
C MET A 718 -3.03 -3.27 -8.78
N SER A 719 -1.93 -4.00 -9.04
CA SER A 719 -1.60 -5.25 -8.34
C SER A 719 -1.24 -5.10 -6.86
N ALA A 720 -0.93 -3.87 -6.42
CA ALA A 720 -0.64 -3.52 -5.03
C ALA A 720 -0.89 -2.02 -4.76
N VAL A 721 -1.13 -1.68 -3.49
CA VAL A 721 -1.17 -0.29 -3.01
C VAL A 721 0.27 0.23 -2.88
N ALA A 722 0.56 1.39 -3.46
CA ALA A 722 1.85 2.05 -3.37
C ALA A 722 1.67 3.56 -3.14
N GLY A 723 2.49 4.15 -2.26
CA GLY A 723 2.41 5.54 -1.86
C GLY A 723 2.88 5.73 -0.43
N SER A 724 2.91 6.96 0.05
CA SER A 724 3.43 7.28 1.39
C SER A 724 2.32 7.42 2.43
N PHE A 725 2.49 6.73 3.55
CA PHE A 725 1.56 6.78 4.68
C PHE A 725 1.25 8.23 5.10
N GLY A 726 -0.04 8.55 5.30
CA GLY A 726 -0.54 9.92 5.55
C GLY A 726 -1.00 10.66 4.29
N TYR A 727 -0.52 10.27 3.09
CA TYR A 727 -0.94 10.85 1.80
C TYR A 727 -1.81 9.90 0.96
N ILE A 728 -1.86 8.61 1.30
CA ILE A 728 -2.63 7.61 0.56
C ILE A 728 -4.14 7.84 0.73
N ALA A 729 -4.84 8.00 -0.39
CA ALA A 729 -6.30 8.11 -0.40
C ALA A 729 -6.97 6.83 0.17
N PRO A 730 -7.96 6.94 1.08
CA PRO A 730 -8.54 5.79 1.79
C PRO A 730 -9.13 4.71 0.88
N GLU A 731 -9.78 5.10 -0.22
CA GLU A 731 -10.37 4.19 -1.19
C GLU A 731 -9.32 3.39 -1.97
N TYR A 732 -8.13 3.97 -2.20
CA TYR A 732 -7.06 3.30 -2.93
C TYR A 732 -6.47 2.18 -2.07
N ALA A 733 -6.33 2.43 -0.76
CA ALA A 733 -5.91 1.41 0.20
C ALA A 733 -6.88 0.21 0.29
N ARG A 734 -8.20 0.44 0.07
CA ARG A 734 -9.24 -0.60 0.15
C ARG A 734 -9.45 -1.35 -1.15
N THR A 735 -9.42 -0.66 -2.29
CA THR A 735 -9.90 -1.19 -3.57
C THR A 735 -8.82 -1.41 -4.61
N THR A 736 -7.60 -0.87 -4.40
CA THR A 736 -6.49 -0.83 -5.38
C THR A 736 -6.80 -0.13 -6.70
N ARG A 737 -7.97 0.52 -6.82
CA ARG A 737 -8.37 1.32 -7.98
C ARG A 737 -7.66 2.68 -7.94
N ILE A 738 -7.12 3.09 -9.08
CA ILE A 738 -6.43 4.37 -9.29
C ILE A 738 -7.20 5.24 -10.27
N ASN A 739 -7.28 6.52 -9.95
CA ASN A 739 -7.67 7.62 -10.83
C ASN A 739 -6.95 8.89 -10.35
N GLU A 740 -7.13 10.00 -11.04
CA GLU A 740 -6.51 11.28 -10.70
C GLU A 740 -6.90 11.81 -9.30
N LYS A 741 -8.04 11.37 -8.75
CA LYS A 741 -8.54 11.82 -7.44
C LYS A 741 -7.69 11.37 -6.25
N ILE A 742 -6.81 10.37 -6.41
CA ILE A 742 -5.89 9.95 -5.34
C ILE A 742 -4.74 10.95 -5.18
N ASP A 743 -4.30 11.58 -6.27
CA ASP A 743 -3.32 12.67 -6.25
C ASP A 743 -3.96 13.95 -5.69
N VAL A 744 -5.25 14.20 -5.99
CA VAL A 744 -6.01 15.32 -5.39
C VAL A 744 -6.04 15.19 -3.87
N TYR A 745 -6.33 13.99 -3.35
CA TYR A 745 -6.29 13.74 -1.91
C TYR A 745 -4.91 14.05 -1.32
N SER A 746 -3.87 13.49 -1.94
CA SER A 746 -2.48 13.67 -1.53
C SER A 746 -2.06 15.15 -1.53
N PHE A 747 -2.49 15.91 -2.55
CA PHE A 747 -2.28 17.35 -2.64
C PHE A 747 -3.06 18.13 -1.57
N GLY A 748 -4.28 17.70 -1.26
CA GLY A 748 -5.07 18.24 -0.15
C GLY A 748 -4.32 18.17 1.18
N VAL A 749 -3.63 17.05 1.45
CA VAL A 749 -2.76 16.92 2.62
C VAL A 749 -1.64 17.96 2.60
N ILE A 750 -0.98 18.20 1.46
CA ILE A 750 0.07 19.24 1.33
C ILE A 750 -0.50 20.64 1.63
N LEU A 751 -1.72 20.97 1.17
CA LEU A 751 -2.36 22.25 1.49
C LEU A 751 -2.58 22.41 3.01
N LEU A 752 -2.92 21.32 3.70
CA LEU A 752 -3.02 21.31 5.16
C LEU A 752 -1.65 21.48 5.82
N GLU A 753 -0.59 20.83 5.31
CA GLU A 753 0.78 21.03 5.84
C GLU A 753 1.25 22.49 5.68
N LEU A 754 0.97 23.11 4.53
CA LEU A 754 1.36 24.49 4.24
C LEU A 754 0.64 25.51 5.15
N THR A 755 -0.63 25.25 5.48
CA THR A 755 -1.44 26.16 6.29
C THR A 755 -1.23 25.97 7.79
N THR A 756 -0.89 24.76 8.24
CA THR A 756 -0.77 24.41 9.67
C THR A 756 0.67 24.20 10.15
N GLY A 757 1.62 23.99 9.25
CA GLY A 757 3.01 23.65 9.58
C GLY A 757 3.19 22.24 10.18
N ARG A 758 2.12 21.43 10.23
CA ARG A 758 2.14 20.06 10.77
C ARG A 758 2.49 19.04 9.69
N LYS A 759 3.11 17.92 10.07
CA LYS A 759 3.38 16.82 9.12
C LYS A 759 2.10 16.08 8.76
N ALA A 760 2.06 15.47 7.58
CA ALA A 760 0.94 14.65 7.11
C ALA A 760 0.50 13.51 8.05
N ASN A 761 1.41 13.02 8.89
CA ASN A 761 1.21 11.95 9.88
C ASN A 761 1.34 12.47 11.32
N ASP A 762 1.21 13.78 11.51
CA ASP A 762 1.27 14.50 12.79
C ASP A 762 -0.01 15.33 12.99
N GLY A 763 -1.16 14.67 12.83
CA GLY A 763 -2.46 15.21 13.23
C GLY A 763 -2.65 15.11 14.74
N ASP A 764 -2.73 13.87 15.22
CA ASP A 764 -2.54 13.42 16.61
C ASP A 764 -1.82 12.04 16.59
N GLU A 765 -1.49 11.42 17.75
CA GLU A 765 -0.70 10.17 17.79
C GLU A 765 -1.20 8.99 16.91
N HIS A 766 -2.45 9.00 16.42
CA HIS A 766 -3.05 7.91 15.63
C HIS A 766 -3.85 8.33 14.39
N SER A 767 -3.75 9.59 13.95
CA SER A 767 -4.50 10.06 12.79
C SER A 767 -3.62 10.78 11.77
N SER A 768 -4.05 10.71 10.52
CA SER A 768 -3.49 11.55 9.47
C SER A 768 -3.87 13.02 9.69
N LEU A 769 -3.05 13.93 9.15
CA LEU A 769 -3.34 15.37 9.16
C LEU A 769 -4.69 15.69 8.53
N ALA A 770 -5.08 14.97 7.48
CA ALA A 770 -6.39 15.09 6.84
C ALA A 770 -7.54 14.78 7.79
N GLU A 771 -7.47 13.64 8.50
CA GLU A 771 -8.48 13.23 9.47
C GLU A 771 -8.52 14.15 10.68
N TRP A 772 -7.37 14.64 11.12
CA TRP A 772 -7.29 15.64 12.18
C TRP A 772 -7.90 16.98 11.76
N ALA A 773 -7.58 17.47 10.56
CA ALA A 773 -8.08 18.73 10.04
C ALA A 773 -9.60 18.68 9.82
N LEU A 774 -10.11 17.57 9.28
CA LEU A 774 -11.54 17.36 9.10
C LEU A 774 -12.28 17.36 10.44
N ARG A 775 -11.76 16.63 11.43
CA ARG A 775 -12.30 16.63 12.80
C ARG A 775 -12.27 18.02 13.42
N HIS A 776 -11.20 18.79 13.20
CA HIS A 776 -11.11 20.17 13.72
C HIS A 776 -12.26 21.06 13.23
N ILE A 777 -12.68 20.91 11.97
CA ILE A 777 -13.80 21.66 11.40
C ILE A 777 -15.15 21.08 11.77
N GLN A 778 -15.29 19.76 11.82
CA GLN A 778 -16.51 19.11 12.34
C GLN A 778 -16.76 19.51 13.81
N ASP A 779 -15.70 19.72 14.58
CA ASP A 779 -15.77 20.25 15.95
C ASP A 779 -16.18 21.74 16.00
N GLY A 780 -16.31 22.42 14.86
CA GLY A 780 -16.71 23.84 14.76
C GLY A 780 -15.68 24.81 15.33
N LYS A 781 -14.42 24.39 15.45
CA LYS A 781 -13.34 25.26 15.94
C LYS A 781 -12.92 26.23 14.84
N PRO A 782 -12.53 27.48 15.18
CA PRO A 782 -12.10 28.46 14.19
C PRO A 782 -10.83 27.98 13.47
N ILE A 783 -10.85 28.02 12.13
CA ILE A 783 -9.66 27.65 11.32
C ILE A 783 -8.44 28.48 11.73
N GLY A 784 -8.65 29.74 12.10
CA GLY A 784 -7.57 30.64 12.51
C GLY A 784 -6.67 30.07 13.61
N ASP A 785 -7.20 29.25 14.52
CA ASP A 785 -6.49 28.76 15.71
C ASP A 785 -5.50 27.63 15.42
N ILE A 786 -5.56 27.03 14.24
CA ILE A 786 -4.69 25.92 13.82
C ILE A 786 -3.74 26.29 12.69
N LEU A 787 -3.84 27.52 12.20
CA LEU A 787 -2.88 28.02 11.24
C LEU A 787 -1.50 28.13 11.88
N ASP A 788 -0.47 27.93 11.06
CA ASP A 788 0.91 28.00 11.52
C ASP A 788 1.24 29.40 12.06
N GLU A 789 1.40 29.50 13.38
CA GLU A 789 1.64 30.76 14.10
C GLU A 789 2.90 31.49 13.61
N GLU A 790 3.87 30.81 12.99
CA GLU A 790 5.07 31.47 12.45
C GLU A 790 4.81 32.30 11.20
N VAL A 791 3.72 32.04 10.48
CA VAL A 791 3.38 32.76 9.23
C VAL A 791 1.98 33.38 9.26
N LYS A 792 1.28 33.21 10.38
CA LYS A 792 -0.06 33.73 10.62
C LYS A 792 0.01 35.25 10.86
N GLU A 793 -0.34 36.00 9.83
CA GLU A 793 -0.48 37.46 9.90
C GLU A 793 -1.92 37.88 9.57
N PRO A 794 -2.45 38.96 10.19
CA PRO A 794 -3.83 39.41 9.97
C PRO A 794 -4.19 39.65 8.50
N CYS A 795 -3.24 40.14 7.70
CA CYS A 795 -3.45 40.39 6.26
C CYS A 795 -3.61 39.11 5.43
N HIS A 796 -3.09 37.98 5.90
CA HIS A 796 -3.09 36.70 5.18
C HIS A 796 -4.13 35.70 5.72
N LEU A 797 -4.71 35.97 6.90
CA LEU A 797 -5.60 35.05 7.63
C LEU A 797 -6.76 34.50 6.79
N ASN A 798 -7.41 35.37 6.01
CA ASN A 798 -8.52 34.95 5.14
C ASN A 798 -8.03 33.98 4.05
N GLU A 799 -6.89 34.26 3.42
CA GLU A 799 -6.34 33.40 2.36
C GLU A 799 -5.93 32.04 2.92
N MET A 800 -5.24 32.04 4.07
CA MET A 800 -4.88 30.82 4.78
C MET A 800 -6.11 29.96 5.12
N CYS A 801 -7.19 30.59 5.60
CA CYS A 801 -8.45 29.88 5.87
C CYS A 801 -9.07 29.27 4.60
N HIS A 802 -9.05 29.98 3.48
CA HIS A 802 -9.58 29.47 2.21
C HIS A 802 -8.76 28.28 1.69
N VAL A 803 -7.43 28.38 1.74
CA VAL A 803 -6.53 27.29 1.33
C VAL A 803 -6.70 26.07 2.24
N PHE A 804 -6.88 26.27 3.55
CA PHE A 804 -7.15 25.19 4.49
C PHE A 804 -8.46 24.46 4.16
N ARG A 805 -9.55 25.21 3.89
CA ARG A 805 -10.83 24.62 3.44
C ARG A 805 -10.67 23.84 2.14
N LEU A 806 -9.94 24.38 1.17
CA LEU A 806 -9.66 23.68 -0.07
C LEU A 806 -8.92 22.35 0.17
N GLY A 807 -7.97 22.33 1.12
CA GLY A 807 -7.33 21.12 1.62
C GLY A 807 -8.34 20.08 2.07
N LEU A 808 -9.33 20.47 2.87
CA LEU A 808 -10.39 19.56 3.35
C LEU A 808 -11.23 18.97 2.22
N TYR A 809 -11.68 19.80 1.27
CA TYR A 809 -12.43 19.33 0.10
C TYR A 809 -11.61 18.34 -0.73
N CYS A 810 -10.32 18.61 -0.92
CA CYS A 810 -9.41 17.70 -1.59
C CYS A 810 -9.25 16.37 -0.84
N THR A 811 -9.28 16.39 0.50
CA THR A 811 -9.14 15.20 1.36
C THR A 811 -10.46 14.49 1.69
N SER A 812 -11.56 14.79 1.00
CA SER A 812 -12.84 14.11 1.24
C SER A 812 -12.71 12.58 1.10
N THR A 813 -13.40 11.83 1.95
CA THR A 813 -13.36 10.35 1.94
C THR A 813 -13.99 9.75 0.69
N GLN A 814 -14.94 10.47 0.06
CA GLN A 814 -15.60 10.05 -1.17
C GLN A 814 -14.90 10.68 -2.39
N PRO A 815 -14.30 9.89 -3.31
CA PRO A 815 -13.51 10.43 -4.43
C PRO A 815 -14.29 11.34 -5.37
N SER A 816 -15.58 11.03 -5.60
CA SER A 816 -16.47 11.79 -6.48
C SER A 816 -16.79 13.19 -5.96
N THR A 817 -16.56 13.47 -4.67
CA THR A 817 -16.80 14.79 -4.07
C THR A 817 -15.55 15.67 -4.07
N ARG A 818 -14.38 15.11 -4.39
CA ARG A 818 -13.14 15.89 -4.48
C ARG A 818 -13.14 16.72 -5.77
N PRO A 819 -12.66 17.97 -5.75
CA PRO A 819 -12.49 18.76 -6.97
C PRO A 819 -11.46 18.13 -7.93
N SER A 820 -11.45 18.55 -9.18
CA SER A 820 -10.37 18.30 -10.13
C SER A 820 -9.17 19.21 -9.83
N MET A 821 -7.96 18.83 -10.25
CA MET A 821 -6.79 19.70 -10.04
C MET A 821 -6.91 21.04 -10.77
N LYS A 822 -7.68 21.10 -11.87
CA LYS A 822 -7.99 22.36 -12.57
C LYS A 822 -8.86 23.30 -11.72
N GLU A 823 -9.87 22.76 -11.01
CA GLU A 823 -10.69 23.54 -10.08
C GLU A 823 -9.87 23.98 -8.86
N VAL A 824 -9.06 23.09 -8.29
CA VAL A 824 -8.13 23.40 -7.19
C VAL A 824 -7.19 24.54 -7.57
N LEU A 825 -6.57 24.46 -8.76
CA LEU A 825 -5.68 25.51 -9.26
C LEU A 825 -6.41 26.86 -9.43
N THR A 826 -7.66 26.84 -9.91
CA THR A 826 -8.46 28.06 -10.07
C THR A 826 -8.69 28.76 -8.73
N VAL A 827 -9.04 28.00 -7.68
CA VAL A 827 -9.23 28.54 -6.33
C VAL A 827 -7.92 29.12 -5.77
N LEU A 828 -6.80 28.42 -5.95
CA LEU A 828 -5.49 28.90 -5.49
C LEU A 828 -5.04 30.18 -6.21
N LEU A 829 -5.28 30.29 -7.52
CA LEU A 829 -4.96 31.50 -8.30
C LEU A 829 -5.79 32.71 -7.84
N GLN A 830 -7.06 32.51 -7.48
CA GLN A 830 -7.91 33.55 -6.89
C GLN A 830 -7.42 33.99 -5.51
N CYS A 831 -6.87 33.07 -4.72
CA CYS A 831 -6.21 33.40 -3.46
C CYS A 831 -4.93 34.24 -3.67
N SER A 832 -4.23 34.06 -4.79
CA SER A 832 -2.97 34.76 -5.09
C SER A 832 -3.09 36.17 -5.70
N GLN A 833 -4.32 36.65 -5.97
CA GLN A 833 -4.56 37.98 -6.56
C GLN A 833 -4.51 39.11 -5.50
N PRO A 834 -3.96 40.30 -5.82
CA PRO A 834 -3.90 41.43 -4.88
C PRO A 834 -5.28 41.96 -4.46
N ILE A 835 -5.39 42.39 -3.20
CA ILE A 835 -6.63 42.84 -2.52
C ILE A 835 -7.45 43.87 -3.33
N LYS A 836 -6.80 44.73 -4.13
CA LYS A 836 -7.47 45.77 -4.95
C LYS A 836 -8.44 45.24 -6.01
N ASN A 837 -8.38 43.96 -6.38
CA ASN A 837 -9.28 43.35 -7.37
C ASN A 837 -10.42 42.51 -6.76
N ARG A 838 -10.45 42.29 -5.44
CA ARG A 838 -11.48 41.44 -4.79
C ARG A 838 -12.85 42.13 -4.71
N GLU A 839 -12.91 43.45 -4.61
CA GLU A 839 -14.17 44.20 -4.51
C GLU A 839 -14.99 44.22 -5.82
N LYS A 840 -14.38 43.96 -6.98
CA LYS A 840 -15.10 43.88 -8.26
C LYS A 840 -15.70 42.51 -8.58
N ASN A 841 -15.28 41.46 -7.87
CA ASN A 841 -15.76 40.08 -8.09
C ASN A 841 -16.63 39.54 -6.95
N ALA A 842 -17.06 40.40 -6.02
CA ALA A 842 -17.86 40.04 -4.84
C ALA A 842 -19.28 39.50 -5.15
N THR A 843 -19.66 39.39 -6.42
CA THR A 843 -20.95 38.86 -6.88
C THR A 843 -20.88 37.46 -7.50
N THR A 844 -19.72 36.80 -7.55
CA THR A 844 -19.67 35.38 -7.93
C THR A 844 -19.64 34.51 -6.68
N THR A 845 -20.79 33.93 -6.35
CA THR A 845 -20.93 32.78 -5.46
C THR A 845 -19.88 31.72 -5.80
N MET A 846 -18.85 31.61 -4.97
CA MET A 846 -17.89 30.50 -5.04
C MET A 846 -18.63 29.21 -4.71
N PHE A 847 -18.69 28.29 -5.68
CA PHE A 847 -19.29 26.98 -5.60
C PHE A 847 -18.62 26.11 -4.53
N LEU A 848 -19.09 26.18 -3.29
CA LEU A 848 -18.93 25.14 -2.30
C LEU A 848 -20.25 25.08 -1.51
N PRO A 849 -21.02 23.97 -1.56
CA PRO A 849 -22.24 23.84 -0.79
C PRO A 849 -21.93 23.96 0.71
N SER A 850 -22.74 24.75 1.40
CA SER A 850 -22.72 25.03 2.84
C SER A 850 -22.79 23.78 3.72
#